data_AF-A0A1V4D4E8-F1
#
_entry.id   AF-A0A1V4D4E8-F1
#
_cell.length_a   1.000
_cell.length_b   1.000
_cell.length_c   1.000
_cell.angle_alpha   90.00
_cell.angle_beta   90.00
_cell.angle_gamma   90.00
#
_symmetry.space_group_name_H-M   'P 1'
#
loop_
_entity.id
_entity.type
_entity.pdbx_description
1 polymer ?
#
loop_
_entity_poly.entity_id
_entity_poly.type
_entity_poly.pdbx_seq_one_letter_code
_entity_poly.pdbx_strand_id
1 'polypeptide(L)'
;MLRGGADDCVAETSDPVELSARIEAKLRRVPVPVENLLLDPRTGLYSQPHFLGELDRELKRVDDSRTGGVVAMVGVAEIAALEARLGPRVRREVAERLAGVAEKLGGVCDRLGWDDEGHLLMLMPGVDEDTARRELQNFANAVAGTRFVVADENVRLTPAIGWTPLADCADRAQTVANARNAVEESIRHRDLRPVKYAAWMRGTHRRSRRTLATALRALLSALSPVLVLLFGVGIPFVFYQQMYELGWDVGSAAYWVVVSGLVLSAALIVLECLFSLDAKPRPERPAQPYPTASAVIAAYLPNEAATIVDTIESFLRLEYPNELEIVLAYNTPHPMPVEETLREMARRDPRLVLLPVAGSTSKAQNVNAAVTRVRGEFVGIFDADHHPVPDAFQHAWHWLSNGYDVVQGHCVIRNGESSWVSKLVGVEFEAIYAVSHPGRTRLYTFGVFGGSNGFWRTDLLARTRMHGTMLTEDIDSTMRALHEGARIATDRTLISRELAPTTLKALWNQRSRWAQGWLQVSLKYLWRGLRSPAFTPRQKAGLLVLLGWREIQPWLTLQILPVLLYSAWRAGGVDHLDWAVPVCLLATLFTLSAGLVQALFAWRLAVPELRRRRAWFWRYLVVSTVFYSHFKNIVARQSLLKEVLRDRQWRVTPRPGDKAVKRT
;
A
#
# COMPACT_ATOMS: atom_id res chain seq x y z
N MET A 1 -28.36 -33.58 -17.55
CA MET A 1 -28.55 -34.88 -18.22
C MET A 1 -27.19 -35.25 -18.78
N LEU A 2 -26.38 -36.20 -18.32
CA LEU A 2 -26.57 -37.41 -17.50
C LEU A 2 -25.74 -37.29 -16.21
N ARG A 3 -26.37 -37.54 -15.05
CA ARG A 3 -25.71 -37.54 -13.72
C ARG A 3 -25.54 -38.95 -13.13
N GLY A 4 -25.87 -39.97 -13.91
CA GLY A 4 -25.75 -41.37 -13.53
C GLY A 4 -24.59 -42.03 -14.28
N GLY A 5 -23.83 -42.88 -13.61
CA GLY A 5 -22.94 -43.84 -14.29
C GLY A 5 -23.77 -44.76 -15.19
N ALA A 6 -23.12 -45.54 -16.06
CA ALA A 6 -23.83 -46.50 -16.94
C ALA A 6 -24.77 -47.46 -16.18
N ASP A 7 -24.53 -47.66 -14.88
CA ASP A 7 -25.34 -48.49 -13.97
C ASP A 7 -26.58 -47.79 -13.40
N ASP A 8 -26.71 -46.47 -13.55
CA ASP A 8 -27.79 -45.65 -12.98
C ASP A 8 -28.94 -45.42 -13.99
N CYS A 9 -28.81 -45.94 -15.21
CA CYS A 9 -29.86 -45.96 -16.21
C CYS A 9 -30.49 -47.36 -16.23
N VAL A 10 -31.71 -47.47 -15.70
CA VAL A 10 -32.50 -48.72 -15.72
C VAL A 10 -33.54 -48.56 -16.83
N ALA A 11 -33.57 -49.50 -17.79
CA ALA A 11 -34.64 -49.50 -18.79
C ALA A 11 -35.98 -49.81 -18.10
N GLU A 12 -37.10 -49.24 -18.57
CA GLU A 12 -38.43 -49.43 -17.95
C GLU A 12 -38.85 -50.91 -17.80
N THR A 13 -38.21 -51.82 -18.53
CA THR A 13 -38.45 -53.28 -18.52
C THR A 13 -37.27 -54.07 -17.95
N SER A 14 -36.66 -53.62 -16.85
CA SER A 14 -35.53 -54.35 -16.24
C SER A 14 -36.03 -55.51 -15.37
N ASP A 15 -35.45 -56.70 -15.57
CA ASP A 15 -35.79 -57.92 -14.83
C ASP A 15 -35.57 -57.70 -13.31
N PRO A 16 -36.55 -58.04 -12.43
CA PRO A 16 -36.42 -57.93 -10.98
C PRO A 16 -35.16 -58.62 -10.41
N VAL A 17 -34.71 -59.71 -11.03
CA VAL A 17 -33.49 -60.43 -10.62
C VAL A 17 -32.25 -59.61 -10.94
N GLU A 18 -32.21 -58.98 -12.12
CA GLU A 18 -31.12 -58.09 -12.52
C GLU A 18 -31.05 -56.85 -11.63
N LEU A 19 -32.20 -56.25 -11.31
CA LEU A 19 -32.28 -55.10 -10.42
C LEU A 19 -31.79 -55.45 -9.01
N SER A 20 -32.20 -56.60 -8.47
CA SER A 20 -31.75 -57.07 -7.16
C SER A 20 -30.24 -57.35 -7.13
N ALA A 21 -29.70 -57.97 -8.18
CA ALA A 21 -28.26 -58.23 -8.31
C ALA A 21 -27.45 -56.93 -8.44
N ARG A 22 -27.94 -55.92 -9.17
CA ARG A 22 -27.31 -54.60 -9.29
C ARG A 22 -27.33 -53.83 -7.96
N ILE A 23 -28.45 -53.87 -7.23
CA ILE A 23 -28.56 -53.27 -5.89
C ILE A 23 -27.59 -53.95 -4.93
N GLU A 24 -27.54 -55.28 -4.92
CA GLU A 24 -26.64 -56.05 -4.08
C GLU A 24 -25.16 -55.80 -4.43
N ALA A 25 -24.82 -55.70 -5.71
CA ALA A 25 -23.49 -55.32 -6.17
C ALA A 25 -23.10 -53.90 -5.71
N LYS A 26 -24.06 -52.96 -5.70
CA LYS A 26 -23.83 -51.57 -5.25
C LYS A 26 -23.70 -51.47 -3.72
N LEU A 27 -24.46 -52.26 -2.97
CA LEU A 27 -24.37 -52.37 -1.50
C LEU A 27 -23.09 -53.07 -1.04
N ARG A 28 -22.62 -54.08 -1.79
CA ARG A 28 -21.38 -54.82 -1.51
C ARG A 28 -20.13 -54.15 -2.07
N ARG A 29 -20.27 -53.08 -2.86
CA ARG A 29 -19.15 -52.32 -3.40
C ARG A 29 -18.43 -51.65 -2.23
N VAL A 30 -17.19 -52.09 -1.97
CA VAL A 30 -16.31 -51.39 -1.04
C VAL A 30 -16.15 -49.97 -1.56
N PRO A 31 -16.56 -48.93 -0.81
CA PRO A 31 -16.39 -47.56 -1.26
C PRO A 31 -14.89 -47.32 -1.44
N VAL A 32 -14.48 -47.06 -2.67
CA VAL A 32 -13.12 -46.58 -2.95
C VAL A 32 -13.04 -45.21 -2.28
N PRO A 33 -12.11 -44.99 -1.33
CA PRO A 33 -11.90 -43.67 -0.76
C PRO A 33 -11.70 -42.67 -1.90
N VAL A 34 -12.33 -41.50 -1.80
CA VAL A 34 -12.23 -40.45 -2.85
C VAL A 34 -10.77 -40.10 -3.14
N GLU A 35 -9.91 -40.26 -2.13
CA GLU A 35 -8.46 -40.11 -2.14
C GLU A 35 -7.75 -41.02 -3.17
N ASN A 36 -8.33 -42.18 -3.46
CA ASN A 36 -7.78 -43.19 -4.38
C ASN A 36 -8.36 -43.08 -5.80
N LEU A 37 -9.26 -42.13 -6.05
CA LEU A 37 -9.75 -41.83 -7.40
C LEU A 37 -8.76 -40.91 -8.11
N LEU A 38 -8.55 -41.13 -9.42
CA LEU A 38 -7.69 -40.27 -10.25
C LEU A 38 -8.14 -38.82 -10.20
N LEU A 39 -9.44 -38.62 -10.39
CA LEU A 39 -10.12 -37.34 -10.29
C LEU A 39 -11.27 -37.49 -9.29
N ASP A 40 -11.46 -36.48 -8.45
CA ASP A 40 -12.64 -36.38 -7.63
C ASP A 40 -13.85 -36.08 -8.53
N PRO A 41 -14.85 -36.98 -8.61
CA PRO A 41 -15.98 -36.84 -9.53
C PRO A 41 -16.88 -35.65 -9.24
N ARG A 42 -16.75 -34.99 -8.09
CA ARG A 42 -17.50 -33.76 -7.76
C ARG A 42 -16.78 -32.50 -8.20
N THR A 43 -15.45 -32.49 -8.11
CA THR A 43 -14.64 -31.28 -8.24
C THR A 43 -13.85 -31.24 -9.53
N GLY A 44 -13.66 -32.38 -10.20
CA GLY A 44 -12.77 -32.52 -11.36
C GLY A 44 -11.28 -32.44 -11.02
N LEU A 45 -10.92 -32.30 -9.75
CA LEU A 45 -9.54 -32.15 -9.28
C LEU A 45 -8.85 -33.50 -9.11
N TYR A 46 -7.54 -33.55 -9.35
CA TYR A 46 -6.71 -34.68 -8.97
C TYR A 46 -6.76 -34.92 -7.46
N SER A 47 -6.85 -36.17 -7.04
CA SER A 47 -6.60 -36.50 -5.64
C SER A 47 -5.14 -36.19 -5.28
N GLN A 48 -4.88 -35.93 -3.99
CA GLN A 48 -3.54 -35.57 -3.53
C GLN A 48 -2.46 -36.57 -3.98
N PRO A 49 -2.62 -37.91 -3.84
CA PRO A 49 -1.63 -38.88 -4.32
C PRO A 49 -1.37 -38.77 -5.84
N HIS A 50 -2.41 -38.56 -6.63
CA HIS A 50 -2.29 -38.46 -8.10
C HIS A 50 -1.64 -37.15 -8.53
N PHE A 51 -2.01 -36.02 -7.93
CA PHE A 51 -1.35 -34.73 -8.18
C PHE A 51 0.14 -34.80 -7.86
N LEU A 52 0.49 -35.41 -6.73
CA LEU A 52 1.88 -35.61 -6.31
C LEU A 52 2.66 -36.51 -7.27
N GLY A 53 2.01 -37.53 -7.86
CA GLY A 53 2.61 -38.36 -8.91
C GLY A 53 2.87 -37.59 -10.22
N GLU A 54 1.97 -36.68 -10.61
CA GLU A 54 2.19 -35.79 -11.75
C GLU A 54 3.33 -34.79 -11.50
N LEU A 55 3.43 -34.28 -10.27
CA LEU A 55 4.55 -33.43 -9.85
C LEU A 55 5.90 -34.17 -9.93
N ASP A 56 5.97 -35.42 -9.48
CA ASP A 56 7.18 -36.24 -9.60
C ASP A 56 7.60 -36.46 -11.07
N ARG A 57 6.64 -36.60 -11.98
CA ARG A 57 6.90 -36.73 -13.43
C ARG A 57 7.46 -35.44 -14.01
N GLU A 58 6.89 -34.29 -13.66
CA GLU A 58 7.38 -33.00 -14.16
C GLU A 58 8.73 -32.62 -13.57
N LEU A 59 9.01 -32.90 -12.29
CA LEU A 59 10.34 -32.66 -11.70
C LEU A 59 11.45 -33.39 -12.47
N LYS A 60 11.25 -34.68 -12.80
CA LYS A 60 12.20 -35.45 -13.63
C LYS A 60 12.36 -34.86 -15.02
N ARG A 61 11.28 -34.36 -15.61
CA ARG A 61 11.30 -33.74 -16.94
C ARG A 61 12.09 -32.44 -16.95
N VAL A 62 11.99 -31.61 -15.91
CA VAL A 62 12.77 -30.37 -15.80
C VAL A 62 14.28 -30.68 -15.75
N ASP A 63 14.67 -31.73 -15.04
CA ASP A 63 16.07 -32.19 -14.99
C ASP A 63 16.58 -32.63 -16.38
N ASP A 64 15.74 -33.31 -17.16
CA ASP A 64 16.13 -33.87 -18.46
C ASP A 64 16.09 -32.85 -19.63
N SER A 65 15.08 -31.97 -19.70
CA SER A 65 14.82 -31.11 -20.87
C SER A 65 15.09 -29.62 -20.67
N ARG A 66 15.53 -29.16 -19.48
CA ARG A 66 15.65 -27.72 -19.11
C ARG A 66 14.40 -26.87 -19.39
N THR A 67 13.26 -27.52 -19.61
CA THR A 67 11.97 -26.86 -19.77
C THR A 67 11.53 -26.35 -18.40
N GLY A 68 11.05 -25.11 -18.34
CA GLY A 68 10.59 -24.51 -17.09
C GLY A 68 9.36 -25.22 -16.50
N GLY A 69 8.89 -24.72 -15.36
CA GLY A 69 7.67 -25.19 -14.74
C GLY A 69 7.50 -24.59 -13.35
N VAL A 70 6.25 -24.41 -12.94
CA VAL A 70 5.90 -23.79 -11.67
C VAL A 70 4.87 -24.64 -10.94
N VAL A 71 5.06 -24.78 -9.63
CA VAL A 71 4.00 -25.22 -8.72
C VAL A 71 3.54 -24.03 -7.90
N ALA A 72 2.23 -23.83 -7.87
CA ALA A 72 1.58 -22.90 -6.98
C ALA A 72 0.64 -23.65 -6.03
N MET A 73 0.52 -23.10 -4.83
CA MET A 73 -0.44 -23.51 -3.81
C MET A 73 -1.29 -22.29 -3.50
N VAL A 74 -2.59 -22.51 -3.34
CA VAL A 74 -3.57 -21.46 -3.11
C VAL A 74 -4.32 -21.78 -1.82
N GLY A 75 -4.16 -20.93 -0.82
CA GLY A 75 -4.98 -20.88 0.39
C GLY A 75 -6.02 -19.76 0.35
N VAL A 76 -6.86 -19.72 1.38
CA VAL A 76 -7.86 -18.66 1.58
C VAL A 76 -7.65 -18.05 2.97
N ALA A 77 -7.43 -16.74 3.05
CA ALA A 77 -7.09 -16.08 4.31
C ALA A 77 -8.22 -16.16 5.36
N GLU A 78 -9.47 -16.29 4.91
CA GLU A 78 -10.65 -16.41 5.76
C GLU A 78 -11.01 -17.86 6.15
N ILE A 79 -10.26 -18.87 5.69
CA ILE A 79 -10.69 -20.28 5.77
C ILE A 79 -10.98 -20.75 7.20
N ALA A 80 -10.12 -20.40 8.15
CA ALA A 80 -10.30 -20.78 9.55
C ALA A 80 -11.55 -20.13 10.18
N ALA A 81 -11.84 -18.88 9.81
CA ALA A 81 -13.03 -18.17 10.29
C ALA A 81 -14.32 -18.72 9.67
N LEU A 82 -14.26 -19.12 8.38
CA LEU A 82 -15.37 -19.77 7.71
C LEU A 82 -15.64 -21.16 8.30
N GLU A 83 -14.59 -21.93 8.57
CA GLU A 83 -14.70 -23.27 9.15
C GLU A 83 -15.26 -23.24 10.58
N ALA A 84 -14.81 -22.30 11.41
CA ALA A 84 -15.35 -22.12 12.75
C ALA A 84 -16.86 -21.81 12.75
N ARG A 85 -17.38 -21.24 11.65
CA ARG A 85 -18.77 -20.80 11.52
C ARG A 85 -19.66 -21.79 10.76
N LEU A 86 -19.14 -22.42 9.71
CA LEU A 86 -19.89 -23.27 8.76
C LEU A 86 -19.49 -24.75 8.85
N GLY A 87 -18.50 -25.09 9.68
CA GLY A 87 -17.98 -26.43 9.86
C GLY A 87 -16.93 -26.83 8.83
N PRO A 88 -16.31 -28.03 8.99
CA PRO A 88 -15.15 -28.46 8.21
C PRO A 88 -15.45 -28.70 6.72
N ARG A 89 -16.72 -28.94 6.35
CA ARG A 89 -17.14 -29.16 4.96
C ARG A 89 -16.88 -27.95 4.06
N VAL A 90 -16.79 -26.75 4.65
CA VAL A 90 -16.57 -25.50 3.93
C VAL A 90 -15.26 -25.50 3.13
N ARG A 91 -14.23 -26.21 3.61
CA ARG A 91 -12.93 -26.28 2.91
C ARG A 91 -13.06 -26.88 1.51
N ARG A 92 -13.85 -27.94 1.40
CA ARG A 92 -14.08 -28.62 0.12
C ARG A 92 -14.91 -27.77 -0.83
N GLU A 93 -15.97 -27.12 -0.33
CA GLU A 93 -16.79 -26.23 -1.16
C GLU A 93 -15.99 -25.03 -1.66
N VAL A 94 -15.15 -24.44 -0.81
CA VAL A 94 -14.25 -23.35 -1.23
C VAL A 94 -13.27 -23.82 -2.31
N ALA A 95 -12.63 -24.97 -2.13
CA ALA A 95 -11.72 -25.54 -3.13
C ALA A 95 -12.43 -25.78 -4.48
N GLU A 96 -13.64 -26.32 -4.47
CA GLU A 96 -14.49 -26.49 -5.65
C GLU A 96 -14.75 -25.17 -6.38
N ARG A 97 -15.07 -24.10 -5.63
CA ARG A 97 -15.30 -22.78 -6.24
C ARG A 97 -14.03 -22.19 -6.84
N LEU A 98 -12.88 -22.36 -6.17
CA LEU A 98 -11.59 -21.89 -6.69
C LEU A 98 -11.19 -22.64 -7.97
N ALA A 99 -11.41 -23.96 -8.01
CA ALA A 99 -11.18 -24.77 -9.20
C ALA A 99 -12.01 -24.28 -10.40
N GLY A 100 -13.31 -24.02 -10.18
CA GLY A 100 -14.18 -23.48 -11.23
C GLY A 100 -13.77 -22.09 -11.73
N VAL A 101 -13.06 -21.27 -10.92
CA VAL A 101 -12.46 -20.02 -11.40
C VAL A 101 -11.22 -20.28 -12.25
N ALA A 102 -10.37 -21.22 -11.83
CA ALA A 102 -9.17 -21.61 -12.58
C ALA A 102 -9.54 -22.17 -13.96
N GLU A 103 -10.54 -23.05 -14.04
CA GLU A 103 -11.05 -23.61 -15.29
C GLU A 103 -11.61 -22.53 -16.23
N LYS A 104 -12.38 -21.58 -15.70
CA LYS A 104 -12.99 -20.49 -16.49
C LYS A 104 -11.98 -19.50 -17.05
N LEU A 105 -10.91 -19.22 -16.31
CA LEU A 105 -9.87 -18.32 -16.80
C LEU A 105 -9.15 -18.92 -18.01
N GLY A 106 -9.10 -20.25 -18.10
CA GLY A 106 -8.30 -20.95 -19.10
C GLY A 106 -6.81 -20.60 -18.97
N GLY A 107 -5.97 -21.25 -19.77
CA GLY A 107 -4.53 -20.99 -19.76
C GLY A 107 -3.74 -22.03 -18.99
N VAL A 108 -2.52 -21.68 -18.57
CA VAL A 108 -1.43 -22.63 -18.29
C VAL A 108 -1.52 -23.38 -16.95
N CYS A 109 -2.69 -23.38 -16.31
CA CYS A 109 -2.98 -24.12 -15.09
C CYS A 109 -3.62 -25.47 -15.46
N ASP A 110 -2.83 -26.34 -16.09
CA ASP A 110 -3.35 -27.56 -16.75
C ASP A 110 -3.69 -28.69 -15.77
N ARG A 111 -3.07 -28.69 -14.57
CA ARG A 111 -3.26 -29.76 -13.59
C ARG A 111 -3.56 -29.17 -12.22
N LEU A 112 -4.79 -29.40 -11.75
CA LEU A 112 -5.30 -28.91 -10.48
C LEU A 112 -5.53 -30.07 -9.51
N GLY A 113 -5.00 -29.95 -8.30
CA GLY A 113 -5.21 -30.90 -7.22
C GLY A 113 -5.55 -30.18 -5.92
N TRP A 114 -5.69 -30.91 -4.83
CA TRP A 114 -5.89 -30.31 -3.51
C TRP A 114 -5.12 -31.09 -2.44
N ASP A 115 -4.86 -30.44 -1.30
CA ASP A 115 -4.28 -31.11 -0.13
C ASP A 115 -5.31 -31.25 1.01
N ASP A 116 -5.00 -32.11 1.99
CA ASP A 116 -5.85 -32.35 3.16
C ASP A 116 -6.13 -31.08 3.99
N GLU A 117 -5.30 -30.05 3.87
CA GLU A 117 -5.49 -28.76 4.53
C GLU A 117 -6.45 -27.83 3.75
N GLY A 118 -6.95 -28.26 2.59
CA GLY A 118 -7.91 -27.51 1.77
C GLY A 118 -7.25 -26.47 0.86
N HIS A 119 -5.95 -26.59 0.60
CA HIS A 119 -5.27 -25.77 -0.41
C HIS A 119 -5.54 -26.32 -1.81
N LEU A 120 -5.76 -25.42 -2.77
CA LEU A 120 -5.77 -25.77 -4.18
C LEU A 120 -4.32 -25.78 -4.70
N LEU A 121 -3.89 -26.92 -5.23
CA LEU A 121 -2.58 -27.12 -5.84
C LEU A 121 -2.69 -26.91 -7.34
N MET A 122 -1.78 -26.12 -7.91
CA MET A 122 -1.72 -25.82 -9.33
C MET A 122 -0.34 -26.19 -9.87
N LEU A 123 -0.29 -27.05 -10.86
CA LEU A 123 0.93 -27.40 -11.58
C LEU A 123 0.84 -26.78 -12.98
N MET A 124 1.88 -26.01 -13.33
CA MET A 124 2.02 -25.27 -14.59
C MET A 124 3.27 -25.75 -15.33
N PRO A 125 3.19 -26.84 -16.11
CA PRO A 125 4.33 -27.42 -16.81
C PRO A 125 4.82 -26.51 -17.95
N GLY A 126 6.13 -26.40 -18.15
CA GLY A 126 6.71 -25.66 -19.29
C GLY A 126 6.60 -24.13 -19.23
N VAL A 127 6.09 -23.57 -18.12
CA VAL A 127 5.84 -22.13 -17.98
C VAL A 127 7.03 -21.41 -17.38
N ASP A 128 7.40 -20.28 -17.96
CA ASP A 128 8.39 -19.38 -17.38
C ASP A 128 7.85 -18.60 -16.18
N GLU A 129 8.74 -18.11 -15.33
CA GLU A 129 8.37 -17.40 -14.10
C GLU A 129 7.53 -16.13 -14.34
N ASP A 130 7.81 -15.38 -15.40
CA ASP A 130 7.11 -14.13 -15.68
C ASP A 130 5.67 -14.39 -16.12
N THR A 131 5.46 -15.43 -16.94
CA THR A 131 4.14 -15.89 -17.35
C THR A 131 3.38 -16.48 -16.17
N ALA A 132 3.99 -17.37 -15.38
CA ALA A 132 3.36 -17.93 -14.19
C ALA A 132 2.91 -16.84 -13.22
N ARG A 133 3.76 -15.85 -12.94
CA ARG A 133 3.39 -14.71 -12.07
C ARG A 133 2.21 -13.92 -12.61
N ARG A 134 2.11 -13.69 -13.93
CA ARG A 134 0.98 -12.98 -14.54
C ARG A 134 -0.32 -13.78 -14.40
N GLU A 135 -0.29 -15.07 -14.73
CA GLU A 135 -1.48 -15.92 -14.66
C GLU A 135 -1.97 -16.13 -13.22
N LEU A 136 -1.06 -16.36 -12.28
CA LEU A 136 -1.42 -16.43 -10.86
C LEU A 136 -2.00 -15.11 -10.34
N GLN A 137 -1.53 -13.96 -10.84
CA GLN A 137 -2.09 -12.66 -10.49
C GLN A 137 -3.50 -12.48 -11.09
N ASN A 138 -3.72 -12.91 -12.34
CA ASN A 138 -5.03 -12.91 -12.98
C ASN A 138 -6.02 -13.79 -12.19
N PHE A 139 -5.58 -14.98 -11.79
CA PHE A 139 -6.35 -15.88 -10.94
C PHE A 139 -6.70 -15.24 -9.59
N ALA A 140 -5.72 -14.65 -8.89
CA ALA A 140 -5.98 -13.95 -7.63
C ALA A 140 -7.03 -12.84 -7.77
N ASN A 141 -6.94 -12.04 -8.83
CA ASN A 141 -7.87 -10.95 -9.10
C ASN A 141 -9.27 -11.46 -9.44
N ALA A 142 -9.37 -12.53 -10.23
CA ALA A 142 -10.65 -13.13 -10.61
C ALA A 142 -11.39 -13.71 -9.39
N VAL A 143 -10.67 -14.41 -8.52
CA VAL A 143 -11.24 -14.92 -7.25
C VAL A 143 -11.69 -13.76 -6.37
N ALA A 144 -10.84 -12.74 -6.16
CA ALA A 144 -11.19 -11.60 -5.31
C ALA A 144 -12.36 -10.75 -5.84
N GLY A 145 -12.52 -10.70 -7.17
CA GLY A 145 -13.63 -10.03 -7.85
C GLY A 145 -14.93 -10.84 -7.87
N THR A 146 -14.90 -12.12 -7.52
CA THR A 146 -16.06 -13.01 -7.54
C THR A 146 -16.73 -13.06 -6.17
N ARG A 147 -18.06 -12.91 -6.13
CA ARG A 147 -18.85 -13.25 -4.94
C ARG A 147 -19.17 -14.74 -4.99
N PHE A 148 -18.75 -15.47 -3.96
CA PHE A 148 -19.02 -16.89 -3.86
C PHE A 148 -20.23 -17.12 -2.96
N VAL A 149 -21.07 -18.07 -3.35
CA VAL A 149 -22.09 -18.62 -2.45
C VAL A 149 -21.48 -19.88 -1.83
N VAL A 150 -21.30 -19.87 -0.52
CA VAL A 150 -20.74 -20.98 0.27
C VAL A 150 -21.68 -21.22 1.44
N ALA A 151 -22.23 -22.44 1.57
CA ALA A 151 -23.29 -22.76 2.52
C ALA A 151 -24.45 -21.73 2.52
N ASP A 152 -24.92 -21.36 1.32
CA ASP A 152 -25.99 -20.37 1.08
C ASP A 152 -25.69 -18.93 1.51
N GLU A 153 -24.45 -18.63 1.90
CA GLU A 153 -24.01 -17.28 2.23
C GLU A 153 -23.12 -16.66 1.16
N ASN A 154 -23.32 -15.36 0.90
CA ASN A 154 -22.45 -14.60 0.02
C ASN A 154 -21.15 -14.20 0.74
N VAL A 155 -20.03 -14.77 0.29
CA VAL A 155 -18.69 -14.51 0.86
C VAL A 155 -17.75 -13.96 -0.20
N ARG A 156 -16.86 -13.05 0.23
CA ARG A 156 -15.70 -12.62 -0.54
C ARG A 156 -14.47 -13.33 0.00
N LEU A 157 -13.74 -14.01 -0.88
CA LEU A 157 -12.56 -14.79 -0.51
C LEU A 157 -11.30 -14.02 -0.87
N THR A 158 -10.29 -14.07 0.00
CA THR A 158 -8.95 -13.57 -0.29
C THR A 158 -8.04 -14.75 -0.62
N PRO A 159 -7.77 -15.01 -1.92
CA PRO A 159 -6.81 -16.04 -2.31
C PRO A 159 -5.42 -15.62 -1.86
N ALA A 160 -4.71 -16.54 -1.22
CA ALA A 160 -3.32 -16.41 -0.84
C ALA A 160 -2.51 -17.42 -1.65
N ILE A 161 -1.64 -16.92 -2.53
CA ILE A 161 -0.95 -17.74 -3.53
C ILE A 161 0.54 -17.73 -3.22
N GLY A 162 1.10 -18.90 -3.01
CA GLY A 162 2.54 -19.14 -2.88
C GLY A 162 3.00 -20.07 -3.99
N TRP A 163 4.12 -19.75 -4.64
CA TRP A 163 4.60 -20.54 -5.77
C TRP A 163 6.12 -20.67 -5.77
N THR A 164 6.61 -21.74 -6.39
CA THR A 164 8.04 -22.00 -6.55
C THR A 164 8.32 -22.55 -7.96
N PRO A 165 9.41 -22.10 -8.62
CA PRO A 165 9.89 -22.77 -9.82
C PRO A 165 10.31 -24.20 -9.49
N LEU A 166 10.00 -25.12 -10.39
CA LEU A 166 10.41 -26.52 -10.26
C LEU A 166 11.94 -26.66 -10.36
N ALA A 167 12.59 -25.83 -11.17
CA ALA A 167 14.04 -25.82 -11.33
C ALA A 167 14.82 -25.45 -10.04
N ASP A 168 14.14 -24.81 -9.07
CA ASP A 168 14.74 -24.43 -7.78
C ASP A 168 14.58 -25.54 -6.72
N CYS A 169 13.97 -26.68 -7.07
CA CYS A 169 13.58 -27.73 -6.14
C CYS A 169 14.25 -29.06 -6.49
N ALA A 170 14.81 -29.74 -5.49
CA ALA A 170 15.48 -31.03 -5.65
C ALA A 170 14.52 -32.22 -5.63
N ASP A 171 13.42 -32.11 -4.90
CA ASP A 171 12.44 -33.17 -4.75
C ASP A 171 11.03 -32.62 -4.49
N ARG A 172 10.05 -33.53 -4.53
CA ARG A 172 8.64 -33.23 -4.29
C ARG A 172 8.37 -32.66 -2.90
N ALA A 173 8.99 -33.21 -1.85
CA ALA A 173 8.76 -32.79 -0.48
C ALA A 173 9.22 -31.33 -0.29
N GLN A 174 10.38 -30.98 -0.85
CA GLN A 174 10.91 -29.63 -0.87
C GLN A 174 10.02 -28.69 -1.67
N THR A 175 9.54 -29.11 -2.84
CA THR A 175 8.65 -28.29 -3.70
C THR A 175 7.37 -27.91 -2.96
N VAL A 176 6.69 -28.89 -2.37
CA VAL A 176 5.46 -28.66 -1.60
C VAL A 176 5.72 -27.80 -0.36
N ALA A 177 6.82 -28.05 0.37
CA ALA A 177 7.19 -27.24 1.54
C ALA A 177 7.52 -25.79 1.16
N ASN A 178 8.21 -25.56 0.03
CA ASN A 178 8.50 -24.23 -0.48
C ASN A 178 7.22 -23.48 -0.84
N ALA A 179 6.30 -24.13 -1.58
CA ALA A 179 5.01 -23.55 -1.93
C ALA A 179 4.17 -23.22 -0.67
N ARG A 180 4.14 -24.12 0.32
CA ARG A 180 3.44 -23.91 1.61
C ARG A 180 3.98 -22.70 2.37
N ASN A 181 5.30 -22.61 2.55
CA ASN A 181 5.93 -21.46 3.20
C ASN A 181 5.63 -20.12 2.49
N ALA A 182 5.55 -20.15 1.15
CA ALA A 182 5.20 -18.98 0.36
C ALA A 182 3.71 -18.59 0.51
N VAL A 183 2.81 -19.57 0.62
CA VAL A 183 1.37 -19.35 0.88
C VAL A 183 1.17 -18.72 2.24
N GLU A 184 1.85 -19.21 3.29
CA GLU A 184 1.76 -18.64 4.63
C GLU A 184 2.12 -17.14 4.64
N GLU A 185 3.16 -16.75 3.89
CA GLU A 185 3.54 -15.35 3.75
C GLU A 185 2.49 -14.55 2.95
N SER A 186 1.90 -15.14 1.91
CA SER A 186 0.79 -14.53 1.16
C SER A 186 -0.46 -14.32 2.05
N ILE A 187 -0.79 -15.29 2.91
CA ILE A 187 -1.88 -15.21 3.91
C ILE A 187 -1.63 -14.08 4.89
N ARG A 188 -0.38 -13.84 5.29
CA ARG A 188 -0.02 -12.72 6.16
C ARG A 188 -0.26 -11.38 5.47
N HIS A 189 0.10 -11.24 4.19
CA HIS A 189 -0.05 -9.97 3.46
C HIS A 189 -1.49 -9.63 3.09
N ARG A 190 -2.30 -10.63 2.70
CA ARG A 190 -3.70 -10.46 2.25
C ARG A 190 -3.87 -9.44 1.12
N ASP A 191 -2.86 -9.30 0.28
CA ASP A 191 -2.75 -8.24 -0.74
C ASP A 191 -2.96 -8.74 -2.18
N LEU A 192 -3.47 -9.98 -2.34
CA LEU A 192 -3.74 -10.65 -3.62
C LEU A 192 -2.50 -10.89 -4.49
N ARG A 193 -1.29 -10.68 -3.97
CA ARG A 193 -0.07 -10.90 -4.75
C ARG A 193 0.43 -12.33 -4.60
N PRO A 194 0.68 -13.04 -5.71
CA PRO A 194 1.40 -14.29 -5.67
C PRO A 194 2.81 -14.10 -5.11
N VAL A 195 3.17 -14.89 -4.10
CA VAL A 195 4.47 -14.85 -3.43
C VAL A 195 5.36 -15.95 -4.00
N LYS A 196 6.48 -15.56 -4.62
CA LYS A 196 7.54 -16.52 -4.98
C LYS A 196 8.26 -16.96 -3.71
N TYR A 197 8.45 -18.26 -3.54
CA TYR A 197 9.24 -18.82 -2.46
C TYR A 197 10.66 -18.22 -2.43
N ALA A 198 11.15 -17.97 -1.22
CA ALA A 198 12.52 -17.58 -0.97
C ALA A 198 13.07 -18.27 0.26
N ALA A 199 14.38 -18.54 0.28
CA ALA A 199 15.05 -19.33 1.33
C ALA A 199 14.82 -18.82 2.76
N TRP A 200 14.56 -17.53 2.96
CA TRP A 200 14.31 -16.94 4.28
C TRP A 200 12.95 -17.34 4.88
N MET A 201 12.02 -17.87 4.08
CA MET A 201 10.67 -18.27 4.51
C MET A 201 10.63 -19.64 5.20
N ARG A 202 11.72 -20.43 5.16
CA ARG A 202 11.77 -21.84 5.58
C ARG A 202 11.68 -22.08 7.12
N GLY A 203 11.08 -21.17 7.88
CA GLY A 203 10.86 -21.33 9.32
C GLY A 203 12.16 -21.34 10.15
N THR A 204 12.72 -20.17 10.37
CA THR A 204 13.47 -19.75 11.57
C THR A 204 13.93 -18.35 11.25
N HIS A 205 13.62 -17.37 12.12
CA HIS A 205 14.36 -16.11 12.15
C HIS A 205 15.81 -16.45 12.53
N ARG A 206 16.58 -16.97 11.58
CA ARG A 206 18.02 -17.07 11.72
C ARG A 206 18.45 -15.61 11.76
N ARG A 207 18.75 -15.11 12.97
CA ARG A 207 19.49 -13.86 13.19
C ARG A 207 20.56 -13.86 12.12
N SER A 208 20.40 -12.98 11.12
CA SER A 208 21.35 -12.85 10.04
C SER A 208 22.72 -12.70 10.70
N ARG A 209 23.60 -13.70 10.55
CA ARG A 209 24.99 -13.56 10.97
C ARG A 209 25.45 -12.25 10.32
N ARG A 210 25.97 -11.32 11.11
CA ARG A 210 26.51 -10.04 10.59
C ARG A 210 27.53 -10.39 9.51
N THR A 211 27.12 -10.34 8.25
CA THR A 211 28.01 -10.53 7.13
C THR A 211 28.87 -9.28 7.00
N LEU A 212 30.04 -9.39 6.38
CA LEU A 212 30.87 -8.23 6.05
C LEU A 212 30.06 -7.18 5.27
N ALA A 213 29.13 -7.63 4.42
CA ALA A 213 28.18 -6.78 3.71
C ALA A 213 27.20 -6.03 4.64
N THR A 214 26.74 -6.64 5.74
CA THR A 214 25.88 -5.98 6.74
C THR A 214 26.65 -4.91 7.52
N ALA A 215 27.89 -5.20 7.91
CA ALA A 215 28.78 -4.25 8.58
C ALA A 215 29.14 -3.07 7.65
N LEU A 216 29.46 -3.37 6.39
CA LEU A 216 29.74 -2.37 5.35
C LEU A 216 28.52 -1.49 5.08
N ARG A 217 27.31 -2.06 4.99
CA ARG A 217 26.07 -1.27 4.85
C ARG A 217 25.82 -0.36 6.05
N ALA A 218 26.09 -0.83 7.26
CA ALA A 218 25.97 -0.02 8.47
C ALA A 218 26.97 1.15 8.45
N LEU A 219 28.23 0.89 8.05
CA LEU A 219 29.25 1.93 7.88
C LEU A 219 28.86 2.95 6.80
N LEU A 220 28.43 2.49 5.62
CA LEU A 220 27.97 3.36 4.52
C LEU A 220 26.74 4.18 4.93
N SER A 221 25.83 3.60 5.72
CA SER A 221 24.68 4.33 6.26
C SER A 221 25.12 5.42 7.25
N ALA A 222 26.13 5.14 8.09
CA ALA A 222 26.71 6.13 9.00
C ALA A 222 27.45 7.24 8.25
N LEU A 223 28.14 6.91 7.15
CA LEU A 223 28.84 7.85 6.28
C LEU A 223 27.92 8.55 5.27
N SER A 224 26.62 8.24 5.25
CA SER A 224 25.68 8.77 4.25
C SER A 224 25.70 10.30 4.11
N PRO A 225 25.86 11.14 5.15
CA PRO A 225 25.94 12.59 4.95
C PRO A 225 27.19 13.01 4.15
N VAL A 226 28.32 12.36 4.40
CA VAL A 226 29.59 12.60 3.68
C VAL A 226 29.45 12.15 2.23
N LEU A 227 28.83 10.99 2.00
CA LEU A 227 28.57 10.50 0.64
C LEU A 227 27.66 11.45 -0.14
N VAL A 228 26.61 12.01 0.47
CA VAL A 228 25.76 13.02 -0.18
C VAL A 228 26.56 14.24 -0.62
N LEU A 229 27.47 14.74 0.22
CA LEU A 229 28.31 15.89 -0.14
C LEU A 229 29.34 15.54 -1.21
N LEU A 230 29.95 14.36 -1.13
CA LEU A 230 30.90 13.90 -2.14
C LEU A 230 30.24 13.76 -3.52
N PHE A 231 29.12 13.02 -3.61
CA PHE A 231 28.41 12.79 -4.88
C PHE A 231 27.65 14.02 -5.37
N GLY A 232 27.19 14.86 -4.47
CA GLY A 232 26.36 16.02 -4.81
C GLY A 232 27.13 17.33 -5.01
N VAL A 233 28.36 17.44 -4.48
CA VAL A 233 29.18 18.67 -4.54
C VAL A 233 30.58 18.35 -5.05
N GLY A 234 31.32 17.48 -4.38
CA GLY A 234 32.74 17.23 -4.68
C GLY A 234 32.97 16.71 -6.09
N ILE A 235 32.33 15.60 -6.46
CA ILE A 235 32.44 14.98 -7.79
C ILE A 235 31.94 15.92 -8.89
N PRO A 236 30.74 16.54 -8.79
CA PRO A 236 30.28 17.49 -9.79
C PRO A 236 31.22 18.69 -9.99
N PHE A 237 31.75 19.27 -8.91
CA PHE A 237 32.68 20.39 -8.99
C PHE A 237 33.96 20.01 -9.77
N VAL A 238 34.61 18.90 -9.39
CA VAL A 238 35.81 18.40 -10.09
C VAL A 238 35.47 18.08 -11.54
N PHE A 239 34.31 17.47 -11.81
CA PHE A 239 33.88 17.19 -13.17
C PHE A 239 33.72 18.46 -14.02
N TYR A 240 33.12 19.53 -13.48
CA TYR A 240 32.99 20.81 -14.19
C TYR A 240 34.36 21.42 -14.49
N GLN A 241 35.30 21.36 -13.55
CA GLN A 241 36.67 21.82 -13.74
C GLN A 241 37.36 21.05 -14.87
N GLN A 242 37.35 19.71 -14.83
CA GLN A 242 38.04 18.87 -15.81
C GLN A 242 37.43 19.02 -17.21
N MET A 243 36.11 19.13 -17.33
CA MET A 243 35.47 19.36 -18.63
C MET A 243 35.86 20.72 -19.21
N TYR A 244 35.97 21.76 -18.37
CA TYR A 244 36.39 23.08 -18.81
C TYR A 244 37.86 23.08 -19.29
N GLU A 245 38.76 22.39 -18.57
CA GLU A 245 40.15 22.22 -18.99
C GLU A 245 40.27 21.46 -20.33
N LEU A 246 39.32 20.56 -20.63
CA LEU A 246 39.19 19.88 -21.93
C LEU A 246 38.51 20.74 -23.02
N GLY A 247 38.14 21.99 -22.72
CA GLY A 247 37.50 22.93 -23.65
C GLY A 247 35.97 22.93 -23.66
N TRP A 248 35.31 22.22 -22.74
CA TRP A 248 33.85 22.10 -22.64
C TRP A 248 33.31 22.80 -21.39
N ASP A 249 32.61 23.93 -21.55
CA ASP A 249 32.04 24.70 -20.43
C ASP A 249 30.71 24.10 -19.90
N VAL A 250 30.79 22.88 -19.36
CA VAL A 250 29.65 22.14 -18.79
C VAL A 250 29.13 22.81 -17.52
N GLY A 251 29.99 23.47 -16.75
CA GLY A 251 29.59 24.16 -15.51
C GLY A 251 28.64 25.34 -15.77
N SER A 252 28.83 26.10 -16.85
CA SER A 252 27.90 27.17 -17.23
C SER A 252 26.57 26.63 -17.77
N ALA A 253 26.57 25.49 -18.46
CA ALA A 253 25.33 24.81 -18.82
C ALA A 253 24.57 24.33 -17.57
N ALA A 254 25.29 23.73 -16.61
CA ALA A 254 24.73 23.30 -15.33
C ALA A 254 24.14 24.47 -14.53
N TYR A 255 24.78 25.65 -14.55
CA TYR A 255 24.24 26.87 -13.96
C TYR A 255 22.82 27.19 -14.48
N TRP A 256 22.63 27.20 -15.80
CA TRP A 256 21.32 27.48 -16.39
C TRP A 256 20.28 26.41 -16.09
N VAL A 257 20.68 25.14 -15.97
CA VAL A 257 19.79 24.05 -15.54
C VAL A 257 19.33 24.27 -14.10
N VAL A 258 20.24 24.64 -13.19
CA VAL A 258 19.91 24.93 -11.79
C VAL A 258 18.97 26.13 -11.69
N VAL A 259 19.29 27.23 -12.37
CA VAL A 259 18.44 28.44 -12.41
C VAL A 259 17.04 28.11 -12.93
N SER A 260 16.95 27.43 -14.07
CA SER A 260 15.67 27.09 -14.70
C SER A 260 14.83 26.19 -13.81
N GLY A 261 15.45 25.22 -13.14
CA GLY A 261 14.73 24.33 -12.24
C GLY A 261 14.31 24.99 -10.92
N LEU A 262 15.07 25.97 -10.41
CA LEU A 262 14.63 26.81 -9.29
C LEU A 262 13.37 27.59 -9.67
N VAL A 263 13.39 28.29 -10.81
CA VAL A 263 12.24 29.02 -11.33
C VAL A 263 11.05 28.10 -11.58
N LEU A 264 11.27 26.92 -12.18
CA LEU A 264 10.23 25.93 -12.39
C LEU A 264 9.60 25.46 -11.06
N SER A 265 10.42 25.17 -10.05
CA SER A 265 9.93 24.73 -8.73
C SER A 265 9.07 25.82 -8.09
N ALA A 266 9.54 27.06 -8.12
CA ALA A 266 8.82 28.21 -7.59
C ALA A 266 7.48 28.41 -8.32
N ALA A 267 7.49 28.35 -9.65
CA ALA A 267 6.30 28.48 -10.48
C ALA A 267 5.28 27.36 -10.18
N LEU A 268 5.72 26.10 -10.06
CA LEU A 268 4.84 24.98 -9.73
C LEU A 268 4.17 25.16 -8.35
N ILE A 269 4.93 25.60 -7.33
CA ILE A 269 4.38 25.89 -6.00
C ILE A 269 3.34 27.01 -6.06
N VAL A 270 3.64 28.11 -6.76
CA VAL A 270 2.70 29.24 -6.90
C VAL A 270 1.46 28.82 -7.67
N LEU A 271 1.60 28.03 -8.74
CA LEU A 271 0.45 27.49 -9.49
C LEU A 271 -0.42 26.61 -8.60
N GLU A 272 0.14 25.68 -7.82
CA GLU A 272 -0.63 24.90 -6.85
C GLU A 272 -1.39 25.81 -5.87
N CYS A 273 -0.76 26.89 -5.38
CA CYS A 273 -1.41 27.87 -4.52
C CYS A 273 -2.59 28.55 -5.22
N LEU A 274 -2.40 29.08 -6.43
CA LEU A 274 -3.46 29.76 -7.18
C LEU A 274 -4.64 28.82 -7.47
N PHE A 275 -4.36 27.62 -7.98
CA PHE A 275 -5.39 26.62 -8.28
C PHE A 275 -6.08 26.06 -7.03
N SER A 276 -5.48 26.22 -5.84
CA SER A 276 -6.16 25.89 -4.58
C SER A 276 -7.34 26.82 -4.28
N LEU A 277 -7.39 28.04 -4.83
CA LEU A 277 -8.54 28.93 -4.67
C LEU A 277 -9.75 28.44 -5.46
N ASP A 278 -9.50 27.84 -6.62
CA ASP A 278 -10.51 27.31 -7.55
C ASP A 278 -10.74 25.80 -7.38
N ALA A 279 -10.46 25.26 -6.19
CA ALA A 279 -10.72 23.85 -5.93
C ALA A 279 -12.23 23.57 -6.03
N LYS A 280 -12.56 22.43 -6.63
CA LYS A 280 -13.96 22.03 -6.79
C LYS A 280 -14.63 21.92 -5.42
N PRO A 281 -15.74 22.63 -5.18
CA PRO A 281 -16.48 22.51 -3.92
C PRO A 281 -17.14 21.13 -3.84
N ARG A 282 -17.35 20.66 -2.61
CA ARG A 282 -18.15 19.47 -2.36
C ARG A 282 -19.57 19.68 -2.90
N PRO A 283 -20.18 18.68 -3.55
CA PRO A 283 -21.60 18.73 -3.90
C PRO A 283 -22.47 19.02 -2.67
N GLU A 284 -23.46 19.90 -2.80
CA GLU A 284 -24.33 20.27 -1.68
C GLU A 284 -25.23 19.11 -1.23
N ARG A 285 -25.62 18.24 -2.17
CA ARG A 285 -26.51 17.10 -1.93
C ARG A 285 -25.91 15.83 -2.50
N PRO A 286 -26.20 14.66 -1.90
CA PRO A 286 -25.83 13.39 -2.50
C PRO A 286 -26.70 13.14 -3.75
N ALA A 287 -26.12 12.50 -4.77
CA ALA A 287 -26.86 12.13 -5.98
C ALA A 287 -27.68 10.82 -5.81
N GLN A 288 -27.49 10.12 -4.70
CA GLN A 288 -28.11 8.84 -4.37
C GLN A 288 -28.42 8.81 -2.86
N PRO A 289 -29.41 8.01 -2.41
CA PRO A 289 -29.68 7.80 -0.98
C PRO A 289 -28.42 7.36 -0.23
N TYR A 290 -28.33 7.68 1.06
CA TYR A 290 -27.20 7.25 1.89
C TYR A 290 -27.21 5.73 2.03
N PRO A 291 -26.17 5.00 1.57
CA PRO A 291 -26.07 3.54 1.76
C PRO A 291 -25.51 3.25 3.14
N THR A 292 -25.45 1.99 3.56
CA THR A 292 -24.64 1.58 4.71
C THR A 292 -23.17 1.98 4.48
N ALA A 293 -22.49 2.46 5.53
CA ALA A 293 -21.08 2.85 5.49
C ALA A 293 -20.27 2.12 6.57
N SER A 294 -18.96 1.97 6.36
CA SER A 294 -18.06 1.41 7.37
C SER A 294 -16.85 2.31 7.63
N ALA A 295 -16.48 2.51 8.88
CA ALA A 295 -15.20 3.04 9.29
C ALA A 295 -14.23 1.89 9.60
N VAL A 296 -13.02 1.91 9.08
CA VAL A 296 -11.97 0.96 9.42
C VAL A 296 -10.83 1.72 10.10
N ILE A 297 -10.63 1.42 11.38
CA ILE A 297 -9.56 1.97 12.20
C ILE A 297 -8.48 0.89 12.31
N ALA A 298 -7.30 1.16 11.76
CA ALA A 298 -6.17 0.24 11.82
C ALA A 298 -5.29 0.53 13.03
N ALA A 299 -5.07 -0.46 13.89
CA ALA A 299 -4.28 -0.28 15.11
C ALA A 299 -3.27 -1.41 15.34
N TYR A 300 -2.12 -1.04 15.92
CA TYR A 300 -1.24 -1.97 16.60
C TYR A 300 -1.26 -1.60 18.09
N LEU A 301 -2.01 -2.37 18.89
CA LEU A 301 -2.34 -1.98 20.26
C LEU A 301 -1.12 -1.71 21.14
N PRO A 302 0.03 -2.41 21.00
CA PRO A 302 1.22 -2.08 21.79
C PRO A 302 1.68 -0.62 21.63
N ASN A 303 1.43 0.02 20.47
CA ASN A 303 1.79 1.41 20.24
C ASN A 303 0.62 2.40 20.51
N GLU A 304 -0.62 1.93 20.37
CA GLU A 304 -1.81 2.79 20.28
C GLU A 304 -2.76 2.63 21.48
N ALA A 305 -2.42 1.79 22.48
CA ALA A 305 -3.25 1.57 23.67
C ALA A 305 -3.59 2.86 24.44
N ALA A 306 -2.70 3.85 24.41
CA ALA A 306 -2.89 5.13 25.11
C ALA A 306 -3.88 6.08 24.41
N THR A 307 -4.21 5.84 23.14
CA THR A 307 -5.03 6.74 22.31
C THR A 307 -6.29 6.07 21.78
N ILE A 308 -6.32 4.74 21.72
CA ILE A 308 -7.38 4.02 21.01
C ILE A 308 -8.78 4.22 21.62
N VAL A 309 -8.88 4.33 22.95
CA VAL A 309 -10.18 4.55 23.62
C VAL A 309 -10.79 5.88 23.21
N ASP A 310 -10.02 6.97 23.32
CA ASP A 310 -10.44 8.32 22.88
C ASP A 310 -10.83 8.34 21.40
N THR A 311 -10.08 7.61 20.57
CA THR A 311 -10.37 7.47 19.15
C THR A 311 -11.72 6.78 18.95
N ILE A 312 -11.96 5.62 19.56
CA ILE A 312 -13.26 4.92 19.45
C ILE A 312 -14.41 5.81 19.94
N GLU A 313 -14.25 6.50 21.07
CA GLU A 313 -15.26 7.46 21.54
C GLU A 313 -15.55 8.59 20.55
N SER A 314 -14.54 9.04 19.80
CA SER A 314 -14.73 10.01 18.73
C SER A 314 -15.53 9.44 17.56
N PHE A 315 -15.32 8.16 17.21
CA PHE A 315 -16.07 7.49 16.15
C PHE A 315 -17.51 7.18 16.53
N LEU A 316 -17.77 6.83 17.79
CA LEU A 316 -19.14 6.60 18.28
C LEU A 316 -19.99 7.89 18.27
N ARG A 317 -19.38 9.07 18.19
CA ARG A 317 -20.07 10.36 18.02
C ARG A 317 -20.36 10.75 16.57
N LEU A 318 -19.97 9.92 15.60
CA LEU A 318 -20.26 10.17 14.19
C LEU A 318 -21.77 10.11 13.92
N GLU A 319 -22.23 11.03 13.08
CA GLU A 319 -23.61 11.18 12.66
C GLU A 319 -23.72 10.80 11.18
N TYR A 320 -24.53 9.77 10.92
CA TYR A 320 -24.76 9.29 9.57
C TYR A 320 -26.25 8.95 9.38
N PRO A 321 -26.89 9.39 8.27
CA PRO A 321 -28.33 9.18 8.06
C PRO A 321 -28.78 7.72 7.89
N ASN A 322 -27.85 6.81 7.64
CA ASN A 322 -28.11 5.37 7.55
C ASN A 322 -27.17 4.62 8.51
N GLU A 323 -27.09 3.29 8.41
CA GLU A 323 -26.20 2.48 9.24
C GLU A 323 -24.72 2.83 9.02
N LEU A 324 -24.02 3.07 10.13
CA LEU A 324 -22.57 3.21 10.17
C LEU A 324 -21.97 2.11 11.05
N GLU A 325 -21.12 1.29 10.46
CA GLU A 325 -20.32 0.29 11.13
C GLU A 325 -18.93 0.84 11.46
N ILE A 326 -18.40 0.55 12.64
CA ILE A 326 -17.08 0.99 13.09
C ILE A 326 -16.24 -0.24 13.38
N VAL A 327 -15.33 -0.59 12.46
CA VAL A 327 -14.45 -1.74 12.58
C VAL A 327 -13.10 -1.31 13.13
N LEU A 328 -12.76 -1.77 14.33
CA LEU A 328 -11.40 -1.69 14.86
C LEU A 328 -10.64 -2.94 14.43
N ALA A 329 -9.79 -2.80 13.40
CA ALA A 329 -8.92 -3.86 12.91
C ALA A 329 -7.55 -3.75 13.58
N TYR A 330 -7.24 -4.67 14.49
CA TYR A 330 -6.07 -4.54 15.35
C TYR A 330 -5.29 -5.83 15.55
N ASN A 331 -4.00 -5.71 15.86
CA ASN A 331 -3.20 -6.82 16.37
C ASN A 331 -2.67 -6.51 17.76
N THR A 332 -2.61 -7.57 18.58
CA THR A 332 -1.98 -7.58 19.88
C THR A 332 -1.14 -8.86 20.00
N PRO A 333 0.19 -8.77 20.16
CA PRO A 333 1.04 -9.95 20.30
C PRO A 333 0.78 -10.75 21.58
N HIS A 334 0.31 -10.07 22.62
CA HIS A 334 -0.02 -10.61 23.93
C HIS A 334 -1.30 -9.96 24.43
N PRO A 335 -2.07 -10.60 25.34
CA PRO A 335 -3.25 -9.96 25.93
C PRO A 335 -2.89 -8.61 26.58
N MET A 336 -3.66 -7.57 26.28
CA MET A 336 -3.47 -6.22 26.83
C MET A 336 -4.71 -5.74 27.61
N PRO A 337 -4.55 -5.01 28.74
CA PRO A 337 -5.69 -4.55 29.55
C PRO A 337 -6.73 -3.72 28.77
N VAL A 338 -6.28 -2.95 27.77
CA VAL A 338 -7.16 -2.12 26.93
C VAL A 338 -8.19 -2.94 26.16
N GLU A 339 -7.92 -4.22 25.88
CA GLU A 339 -8.86 -5.08 25.15
C GLU A 339 -10.17 -5.28 25.90
N GLU A 340 -10.15 -5.36 27.24
CA GLU A 340 -11.39 -5.51 28.01
C GLU A 340 -12.24 -4.23 27.96
N THR A 341 -11.58 -3.07 27.98
CA THR A 341 -12.26 -1.78 27.79
C THR A 341 -12.92 -1.73 26.40
N LEU A 342 -12.21 -2.16 25.35
CA LEU A 342 -12.76 -2.22 23.99
C LEU A 342 -13.95 -3.18 23.88
N ARG A 343 -13.88 -4.35 24.54
CA ARG A 343 -15.00 -5.31 24.57
C ARG A 343 -16.22 -4.74 25.28
N GLU A 344 -16.03 -4.05 26.39
CA GLU A 344 -17.11 -3.37 27.10
C GLU A 344 -17.74 -2.26 26.24
N MET A 345 -16.93 -1.47 25.51
CA MET A 345 -17.45 -0.49 24.55
C MET A 345 -18.28 -1.15 23.44
N ALA A 346 -17.82 -2.28 22.89
CA ALA A 346 -18.53 -3.01 21.84
C ALA A 346 -19.83 -3.65 22.34
N ARG A 347 -19.90 -4.03 23.62
CA ARG A 347 -21.13 -4.50 24.27
C ARG A 347 -22.16 -3.37 24.43
N ARG A 348 -21.71 -2.13 24.60
CA ARG A 348 -22.59 -0.95 24.77
C ARG A 348 -23.08 -0.37 23.45
N ASP A 349 -22.24 -0.38 22.41
CA ASP A 349 -22.59 0.16 21.10
C ASP A 349 -22.38 -0.90 20.00
N PRO A 350 -23.46 -1.47 19.43
CA PRO A 350 -23.38 -2.53 18.43
C PRO A 350 -22.77 -2.07 17.10
N ARG A 351 -22.56 -0.77 16.89
CA ARG A 351 -21.83 -0.27 15.72
C ARG A 351 -20.35 -0.62 15.80
N LEU A 352 -19.78 -0.81 17.00
CA LEU A 352 -18.36 -1.12 17.18
C LEU A 352 -18.10 -2.62 17.01
N VAL A 353 -17.40 -2.97 15.94
CA VAL A 353 -16.95 -4.33 15.64
C VAL A 353 -15.45 -4.43 15.91
N LEU A 354 -15.08 -5.30 16.84
CA LEU A 354 -13.68 -5.63 17.12
C LEU A 354 -13.23 -6.73 16.17
N LEU A 355 -12.18 -6.46 15.38
CA LEU A 355 -11.57 -7.41 14.45
C LEU A 355 -10.10 -7.65 14.83
N PRO A 356 -9.82 -8.67 15.67
CA PRO A 356 -8.46 -9.12 15.91
C PRO A 356 -7.85 -9.73 14.64
N VAL A 357 -6.72 -9.18 14.19
CA VAL A 357 -5.96 -9.64 13.02
C VAL A 357 -4.63 -10.21 13.52
N ALA A 358 -4.67 -11.42 14.06
CA ALA A 358 -3.52 -12.07 14.67
C ALA A 358 -2.30 -12.08 13.73
N GLY A 359 -1.16 -11.59 14.24
CA GLY A 359 0.10 -11.59 13.51
C GLY A 359 0.27 -10.45 12.49
N SER A 360 -0.69 -9.54 12.36
CA SER A 360 -0.50 -8.36 11.49
C SER A 360 0.58 -7.43 12.03
N THR A 361 1.39 -6.88 11.13
CA THR A 361 2.51 -5.98 11.44
C THR A 361 2.39 -4.64 10.72
N SER A 362 1.34 -4.45 9.91
CA SER A 362 1.13 -3.25 9.11
C SER A 362 -0.34 -2.86 9.02
N LYS A 363 -0.57 -1.56 8.74
CA LYS A 363 -1.88 -1.01 8.42
C LYS A 363 -2.52 -1.71 7.23
N ALA A 364 -1.75 -1.96 6.16
CA ALA A 364 -2.23 -2.63 4.96
C ALA A 364 -2.90 -3.98 5.29
N GLN A 365 -2.28 -4.80 6.15
CA GLN A 365 -2.83 -6.10 6.55
C GLN A 365 -4.13 -5.97 7.35
N ASN A 366 -4.20 -5.01 8.28
CA ASN A 366 -5.41 -4.73 9.04
C ASN A 366 -6.56 -4.26 8.14
N VAL A 367 -6.29 -3.33 7.23
CA VAL A 367 -7.28 -2.83 6.27
C VAL A 367 -7.74 -3.94 5.32
N ASN A 368 -6.81 -4.74 4.79
CA ASN A 368 -7.13 -5.86 3.90
C ASN A 368 -8.00 -6.93 4.59
N ALA A 369 -7.75 -7.20 5.88
CA ALA A 369 -8.56 -8.12 6.68
C ALA A 369 -9.97 -7.57 6.97
N ALA A 370 -10.11 -6.26 7.12
CA ALA A 370 -11.38 -5.60 7.40
C ALA A 370 -12.25 -5.45 6.14
N VAL A 371 -11.67 -5.03 5.02
CA VAL A 371 -12.42 -4.72 3.79
C VAL A 371 -13.18 -5.94 3.21
N THR A 372 -12.81 -7.18 3.57
CA THR A 372 -13.57 -8.38 3.18
C THR A 372 -14.79 -8.65 4.04
N ARG A 373 -14.92 -7.98 5.18
CA ARG A 373 -15.99 -8.18 6.17
C ARG A 373 -16.89 -6.97 6.37
N VAL A 374 -16.44 -5.78 5.99
CA VAL A 374 -17.24 -4.56 6.13
C VAL A 374 -18.56 -4.67 5.36
N ARG A 375 -19.62 -4.13 5.96
CA ARG A 375 -20.97 -4.11 5.37
C ARG A 375 -21.23 -2.90 4.49
N GLY A 376 -20.45 -1.82 4.65
CA GLY A 376 -20.66 -0.57 3.95
C GLY A 376 -20.37 -0.63 2.44
N GLU A 377 -21.17 0.08 1.65
CA GLU A 377 -20.92 0.29 0.21
C GLU A 377 -19.67 1.14 -0.03
N PHE A 378 -19.34 1.99 0.94
CA PHE A 378 -18.07 2.69 1.01
C PHE A 378 -17.46 2.61 2.41
N VAL A 379 -16.14 2.78 2.46
CA VAL A 379 -15.33 2.62 3.66
C VAL A 379 -14.42 3.83 3.89
N GLY A 380 -14.41 4.36 5.10
CA GLY A 380 -13.42 5.35 5.56
C GLY A 380 -12.24 4.64 6.24
N ILE A 381 -11.02 4.89 5.80
CA ILE A 381 -9.79 4.34 6.40
C ILE A 381 -9.16 5.36 7.33
N PHE A 382 -8.85 4.94 8.55
CA PHE A 382 -8.28 5.80 9.58
C PHE A 382 -7.14 5.13 10.37
N ASP A 383 -6.14 5.93 10.74
CA ASP A 383 -5.17 5.56 11.76
C ASP A 383 -5.77 5.70 13.17
N ALA A 384 -5.18 5.00 14.15
CA ALA A 384 -5.69 4.89 15.52
C ALA A 384 -5.65 6.19 16.35
N ASP A 385 -5.22 7.32 15.79
CA ASP A 385 -5.14 8.63 16.44
C ASP A 385 -6.02 9.71 15.77
N HIS A 386 -6.83 9.33 14.78
CA HIS A 386 -7.70 10.22 14.02
C HIS A 386 -9.06 10.45 14.65
N HIS A 387 -9.48 11.71 14.70
CA HIS A 387 -10.78 12.14 15.21
C HIS A 387 -11.53 12.89 14.08
N PRO A 388 -12.31 12.17 13.23
CA PRO A 388 -13.12 12.79 12.18
C PRO A 388 -14.21 13.70 12.75
N VAL A 389 -14.63 14.71 11.98
CA VAL A 389 -15.81 15.52 12.30
C VAL A 389 -17.10 14.68 12.24
N PRO A 390 -18.15 14.99 13.03
CA PRO A 390 -19.36 14.17 13.15
C PRO A 390 -20.03 13.81 11.81
N ASP A 391 -20.03 14.76 10.86
CA ASP A 391 -20.66 14.65 9.54
C ASP A 391 -19.71 14.13 8.42
N ALA A 392 -18.52 13.63 8.78
CA ALA A 392 -17.49 13.23 7.81
C ALA A 392 -17.98 12.21 6.77
N PHE A 393 -18.79 11.22 7.17
CA PHE A 393 -19.32 10.20 6.26
C PHE A 393 -20.39 10.75 5.31
N GLN A 394 -21.17 11.75 5.73
CA GLN A 394 -22.10 12.45 4.86
C GLN A 394 -21.32 13.22 3.78
N HIS A 395 -20.28 13.94 4.19
CA HIS A 395 -19.41 14.71 3.30
C HIS A 395 -18.73 13.82 2.25
N ALA A 396 -18.21 12.67 2.68
CA ALA A 396 -17.63 11.68 1.78
C ALA A 396 -18.67 11.18 0.75
N TRP A 397 -19.88 10.85 1.20
CA TRP A 397 -20.92 10.32 0.32
C TRP A 397 -21.36 11.32 -0.75
N HIS A 398 -21.36 12.62 -0.45
CA HIS A 398 -21.69 13.64 -1.45
C HIS A 398 -20.74 13.58 -2.65
N TRP A 399 -19.45 13.32 -2.44
CA TRP A 399 -18.52 13.11 -3.54
C TRP A 399 -18.71 11.76 -4.22
N LEU A 400 -18.80 10.67 -3.44
CA LEU A 400 -18.85 9.31 -3.97
C LEU A 400 -20.10 9.08 -4.83
N SER A 401 -21.27 9.53 -4.36
CA SER A 401 -22.52 9.46 -5.13
C SER A 401 -22.48 10.31 -6.41
N ASN A 402 -21.67 11.37 -6.45
CA ASN A 402 -21.49 12.25 -7.61
C ASN A 402 -20.32 11.81 -8.52
N GLY A 403 -20.05 10.50 -8.59
CA GLY A 403 -19.15 9.91 -9.59
C GLY A 403 -17.67 9.97 -9.25
N TYR A 404 -17.31 10.11 -7.97
CA TYR A 404 -15.96 9.86 -7.48
C TYR A 404 -15.86 8.48 -6.83
N ASP A 405 -14.66 7.91 -6.83
CA ASP A 405 -14.39 6.58 -6.29
C ASP A 405 -13.64 6.64 -4.96
N VAL A 406 -12.84 7.70 -4.78
CA VAL A 406 -12.06 7.97 -3.57
C VAL A 406 -12.15 9.44 -3.22
N VAL A 407 -12.18 9.75 -1.92
CA VAL A 407 -12.14 11.12 -1.39
C VAL A 407 -11.05 11.19 -0.32
N GLN A 408 -10.06 12.05 -0.52
CA GLN A 408 -9.11 12.40 0.53
C GLN A 408 -9.62 13.62 1.30
N GLY A 409 -9.81 13.47 2.61
CA GLY A 409 -10.14 14.57 3.51
C GLY A 409 -8.92 15.36 3.98
N HIS A 410 -9.19 16.39 4.79
CA HIS A 410 -8.22 17.29 5.39
C HIS A 410 -7.77 16.77 6.76
N CYS A 411 -6.50 16.39 6.88
CA CYS A 411 -5.94 16.06 8.19
C CYS A 411 -5.42 17.32 8.91
N VAL A 412 -5.83 17.49 10.17
CA VAL A 412 -5.50 18.66 11.00
C VAL A 412 -4.80 18.20 12.28
N ILE A 413 -3.75 18.88 12.70
CA ILE A 413 -2.99 18.49 13.90
C ILE A 413 -3.68 18.97 15.18
N ARG A 414 -4.11 18.04 16.06
CA ARG A 414 -4.73 18.37 17.36
C ARG A 414 -3.76 18.58 18.52
N ASN A 415 -2.58 17.97 18.47
CA ASN A 415 -1.53 18.15 19.50
C ASN A 415 -0.53 19.26 19.13
N GLY A 416 -0.96 20.25 18.35
CA GLY A 416 -0.08 21.32 17.86
C GLY A 416 0.63 22.05 19.00
N GLU A 417 0.00 22.21 20.16
CA GLU A 417 0.60 22.87 21.33
C GLU A 417 1.66 22.03 22.08
N SER A 418 1.78 20.73 21.82
CA SER A 418 2.66 19.85 22.60
C SER A 418 4.16 20.15 22.44
N SER A 419 4.60 20.71 21.31
CA SER A 419 5.96 21.20 21.12
C SER A 419 6.07 22.17 19.93
N TRP A 420 7.22 22.82 19.77
CA TRP A 420 7.46 23.64 18.57
C TRP A 420 7.48 22.80 17.28
N VAL A 421 7.80 21.50 17.37
CA VAL A 421 7.80 20.56 16.23
C VAL A 421 6.35 20.27 15.81
N SER A 422 5.45 20.01 16.76
CA SER A 422 4.04 19.80 16.43
C SER A 422 3.37 21.06 15.87
N LYS A 423 3.78 22.27 16.31
CA LYS A 423 3.34 23.55 15.70
C LYS A 423 3.77 23.67 14.24
N LEU A 424 5.04 23.34 13.96
CA LEU A 424 5.60 23.34 12.61
C LEU A 424 4.83 22.38 11.70
N VAL A 425 4.60 21.14 12.16
CA VAL A 425 3.82 20.13 11.43
C VAL A 425 2.37 20.56 11.24
N GLY A 426 1.76 21.21 12.24
CA GLY A 426 0.41 21.76 12.13
C GLY A 426 0.25 22.72 10.96
N VAL A 427 1.17 23.68 10.81
CA VAL A 427 1.13 24.61 9.66
C VAL A 427 1.51 23.92 8.35
N GLU A 428 2.46 22.98 8.37
CA GLU A 428 2.81 22.19 7.18
C GLU A 428 1.61 21.40 6.66
N PHE A 429 0.79 20.82 7.55
CA PHE A 429 -0.40 20.08 7.17
C PHE A 429 -1.44 20.97 6.49
N GLU A 430 -1.62 22.22 6.94
CA GLU A 430 -2.46 23.18 6.21
C GLU A 430 -1.88 23.49 4.82
N ALA A 431 -0.55 23.63 4.69
CA ALA A 431 0.09 23.79 3.38
C ALA A 431 -0.11 22.57 2.47
N ILE A 432 -0.19 21.36 3.03
CA ILE A 432 -0.42 20.13 2.27
C ILE A 432 -1.91 19.96 1.92
N TYR A 433 -2.80 19.92 2.91
CA TYR A 433 -4.20 19.53 2.75
C TYR A 433 -5.14 20.68 2.37
N ALA A 434 -4.86 21.90 2.80
CA ALA A 434 -5.68 23.06 2.42
C ALA A 434 -5.21 23.71 1.09
N VAL A 435 -3.93 23.58 0.75
CA VAL A 435 -3.32 24.23 -0.44
C VAL A 435 -2.89 23.21 -1.50
N SER A 436 -1.84 22.43 -1.24
CA SER A 436 -1.21 21.59 -2.27
C SER A 436 -2.13 20.48 -2.80
N HIS A 437 -2.86 19.75 -1.95
CA HIS A 437 -3.75 18.67 -2.40
C HIS A 437 -4.91 19.21 -3.28
N PRO A 438 -5.69 20.22 -2.85
CA PRO A 438 -6.75 20.79 -3.69
C PRO A 438 -6.19 21.45 -4.96
N GLY A 439 -5.10 22.22 -4.84
CA GLY A 439 -4.44 22.87 -5.97
C GLY A 439 -3.95 21.88 -7.01
N ARG A 440 -3.28 20.81 -6.57
CA ARG A 440 -2.81 19.73 -7.45
C ARG A 440 -3.95 18.96 -8.09
N THR A 441 -4.99 18.64 -7.31
CA THR A 441 -6.20 17.96 -7.83
C THR A 441 -6.84 18.79 -8.94
N ARG A 442 -6.94 20.11 -8.74
CA ARG A 442 -7.48 21.04 -9.73
C ARG A 442 -6.57 21.21 -10.95
N LEU A 443 -5.25 21.24 -10.74
CA LEU A 443 -4.25 21.46 -11.77
C LEU A 443 -4.04 20.22 -12.66
N TYR A 444 -4.05 19.01 -12.09
CA TYR A 444 -3.74 17.78 -12.82
C TYR A 444 -4.90 16.80 -12.93
N THR A 445 -6.09 17.13 -12.41
CA THR A 445 -7.32 16.32 -12.48
C THR A 445 -7.25 14.97 -11.76
N PHE A 446 -6.39 14.85 -10.74
CA PHE A 446 -6.37 13.70 -9.83
C PHE A 446 -5.91 14.08 -8.42
N GLY A 447 -6.56 13.53 -7.40
CA GLY A 447 -6.14 13.61 -6.00
C GLY A 447 -5.22 12.45 -5.58
N VAL A 448 -4.79 12.47 -4.32
CA VAL A 448 -3.93 11.45 -3.73
C VAL A 448 -4.50 11.03 -2.38
N PHE A 449 -4.55 9.73 -2.11
CA PHE A 449 -4.88 9.21 -0.79
C PHE A 449 -3.63 9.20 0.09
N GLY A 450 -3.68 9.96 1.20
CA GLY A 450 -2.58 10.15 2.16
C GLY A 450 -2.61 9.17 3.34
N GLY A 451 -3.27 8.02 3.17
CA GLY A 451 -3.27 6.91 4.12
C GLY A 451 -4.40 6.97 5.15
N SER A 452 -4.81 8.13 5.61
CA SER A 452 -5.88 8.27 6.61
C SER A 452 -6.86 9.36 6.21
N ASN A 453 -8.04 9.38 6.84
CA ASN A 453 -9.15 10.27 6.47
C ASN A 453 -9.48 10.16 4.97
N GLY A 454 -9.43 8.95 4.44
CA GLY A 454 -9.69 8.65 3.03
C GLY A 454 -10.85 7.68 2.90
N PHE A 455 -11.80 8.03 2.03
CA PHE A 455 -13.04 7.30 1.84
C PHE A 455 -13.03 6.67 0.47
N TRP A 456 -13.29 5.37 0.41
CA TRP A 456 -13.17 4.54 -0.79
C TRP A 456 -14.49 3.83 -1.05
N ARG A 457 -14.88 3.71 -2.32
CA ARG A 457 -15.83 2.66 -2.74
C ARG A 457 -15.31 1.31 -2.24
N THR A 458 -16.12 0.57 -1.49
CA THR A 458 -15.69 -0.72 -0.89
C THR A 458 -15.23 -1.69 -1.97
N ASP A 459 -15.92 -1.74 -3.10
CA ASP A 459 -15.55 -2.61 -4.23
C ASP A 459 -14.21 -2.22 -4.87
N LEU A 460 -13.83 -0.94 -4.86
CA LEU A 460 -12.52 -0.50 -5.34
C LEU A 460 -11.43 -0.93 -4.37
N LEU A 461 -11.58 -0.62 -3.08
CA LEU A 461 -10.60 -1.03 -2.09
C LEU A 461 -10.47 -2.56 -2.00
N ALA A 462 -11.58 -3.29 -2.17
CA ALA A 462 -11.59 -4.74 -2.11
C ALA A 462 -10.80 -5.39 -3.25
N ARG A 463 -10.97 -4.89 -4.48
CA ARG A 463 -10.24 -5.44 -5.65
C ARG A 463 -8.79 -4.95 -5.73
N THR A 464 -8.51 -3.72 -5.32
CA THR A 464 -7.14 -3.19 -5.40
C THR A 464 -6.29 -3.60 -4.21
N ARG A 465 -6.89 -3.75 -3.01
CA ARG A 465 -6.22 -3.92 -1.71
C ARG A 465 -5.20 -2.82 -1.39
N MET A 466 -4.58 -2.90 -0.20
CA MET A 466 -3.37 -2.15 0.14
C MET A 466 -2.17 -3.09 0.11
N HIS A 467 -1.08 -2.69 -0.55
CA HIS A 467 0.12 -3.51 -0.66
C HIS A 467 1.19 -3.07 0.35
N GLY A 468 1.52 -3.95 1.30
CA GLY A 468 2.50 -3.67 2.36
C GLY A 468 3.97 -3.66 1.92
N THR A 469 4.27 -3.88 0.64
CA THR A 469 5.66 -3.94 0.16
C THR A 469 6.35 -2.59 0.02
N MET A 470 5.58 -1.51 -0.01
CA MET A 470 6.11 -0.14 -0.06
C MET A 470 5.98 0.50 1.32
N LEU A 471 6.92 1.39 1.67
CA LEU A 471 6.88 2.13 2.93
C LEU A 471 5.75 3.17 3.01
N THR A 472 5.17 3.50 1.84
CA THR A 472 3.98 4.35 1.63
C THR A 472 2.97 3.57 0.80
N GLU A 473 2.33 2.59 1.44
CA GLU A 473 1.30 1.71 0.86
C GLU A 473 0.07 2.48 0.36
N ASP A 474 -0.17 3.66 0.91
CA ASP A 474 -1.24 4.60 0.58
C ASP A 474 -1.05 5.26 -0.78
N ILE A 475 0.16 5.71 -1.08
CA ILE A 475 0.53 6.26 -2.38
C ILE A 475 0.56 5.16 -3.45
N ASP A 476 1.04 3.95 -3.12
CA ASP A 476 0.95 2.81 -4.02
C ASP A 476 -0.52 2.47 -4.35
N SER A 477 -1.42 2.52 -3.35
CA SER A 477 -2.87 2.38 -3.55
C SER A 477 -3.46 3.48 -4.43
N THR A 478 -3.04 4.74 -4.25
CA THR A 478 -3.42 5.85 -5.13
C THR A 478 -3.07 5.54 -6.58
N MET A 479 -1.83 5.13 -6.84
CA MET A 479 -1.37 4.87 -8.22
C MET A 479 -2.09 3.69 -8.86
N ARG A 480 -2.40 2.63 -8.11
CA ARG A 480 -3.20 1.51 -8.60
C ARG A 480 -4.63 1.91 -8.93
N ALA A 481 -5.30 2.64 -8.04
CA ALA A 481 -6.64 3.13 -8.28
C ALA A 481 -6.72 4.03 -9.52
N LEU A 482 -5.79 4.97 -9.67
CA LEU A 482 -5.74 5.85 -10.86
C LEU A 482 -5.49 5.06 -12.15
N HIS A 483 -4.71 3.98 -12.11
CA HIS A 483 -4.47 3.13 -13.28
C HIS A 483 -5.72 2.36 -13.73
N GLU A 484 -6.62 2.05 -12.80
CA GLU A 484 -7.96 1.50 -13.10
C GLU A 484 -8.97 2.58 -13.53
N GLY A 485 -8.53 3.84 -13.66
CA GLY A 485 -9.40 4.96 -14.05
C GLY A 485 -10.21 5.58 -12.92
N ALA A 486 -9.91 5.25 -11.66
CA ALA A 486 -10.61 5.79 -10.50
C ALA A 486 -10.46 7.32 -10.40
N ARG A 487 -11.52 8.00 -9.98
CA ARG A 487 -11.55 9.44 -9.75
C ARG A 487 -11.38 9.74 -8.28
N ILE A 488 -10.31 10.47 -7.94
CA ILE A 488 -9.96 10.82 -6.57
C ILE A 488 -10.23 12.32 -6.33
N ALA A 489 -11.17 12.63 -5.43
CA ALA A 489 -11.45 13.97 -4.94
C ALA A 489 -10.55 14.34 -3.76
N THR A 490 -10.38 15.64 -3.54
CA THR A 490 -9.83 16.20 -2.30
C THR A 490 -10.86 17.15 -1.70
N ASP A 491 -11.15 16.99 -0.42
CA ASP A 491 -12.09 17.84 0.31
C ASP A 491 -11.46 18.48 1.54
N ARG A 492 -11.31 19.82 1.52
CA ARG A 492 -10.74 20.59 2.63
C ARG A 492 -11.68 20.71 3.84
N THR A 493 -12.97 20.46 3.65
CA THR A 493 -14.02 20.55 4.67
C THR A 493 -14.22 19.23 5.42
N LEU A 494 -13.77 18.12 4.84
CA LEU A 494 -13.82 16.80 5.45
C LEU A 494 -12.64 16.63 6.42
N ILE A 495 -12.78 17.20 7.62
CA ILE A 495 -11.70 17.30 8.60
C ILE A 495 -11.59 16.04 9.46
N SER A 496 -10.35 15.59 9.68
CA SER A 496 -10.01 14.63 10.73
C SER A 496 -8.78 15.09 11.50
N ARG A 497 -8.85 15.02 12.82
CA ARG A 497 -7.81 15.55 13.70
C ARG A 497 -6.85 14.45 14.17
N GLU A 498 -5.54 14.60 13.94
CA GLU A 498 -4.52 13.59 14.23
C GLU A 498 -3.33 14.12 15.07
N LEU A 499 -2.45 13.22 15.51
CA LEU A 499 -1.30 13.55 16.36
C LEU A 499 -0.01 13.70 15.53
N ALA A 500 0.60 14.88 15.56
CA ALA A 500 1.92 15.14 15.02
C ALA A 500 3.04 14.60 15.92
N PRO A 501 4.23 14.29 15.35
CA PRO A 501 5.43 14.02 16.15
C PRO A 501 5.83 15.25 16.97
N THR A 502 6.22 15.03 18.23
CA THR A 502 6.58 16.11 19.16
C THR A 502 8.09 16.39 19.23
N THR A 503 8.93 15.56 18.61
CA THR A 503 10.39 15.70 18.61
C THR A 503 10.97 15.67 17.20
N LEU A 504 12.11 16.33 16.99
CA LEU A 504 12.81 16.30 15.69
C LEU A 504 13.21 14.90 15.26
N LYS A 505 13.61 14.04 16.20
CA LYS A 505 13.96 12.63 15.91
C LYS A 505 12.75 11.84 15.40
N ALA A 506 11.59 12.02 16.03
CA ALA A 506 10.34 11.42 15.59
C ALA A 506 9.94 11.92 14.19
N LEU A 507 10.01 13.24 13.97
CA LEU A 507 9.74 13.85 12.67
C LEU A 507 10.67 13.31 11.59
N TRP A 508 11.98 13.23 11.87
CA TRP A 508 12.97 12.69 10.94
C TRP A 508 12.69 11.25 10.53
N ASN A 509 12.34 10.37 11.49
CA ASN A 509 12.00 8.98 11.20
C ASN A 509 10.75 8.88 10.32
N GLN A 510 9.72 9.68 10.63
CA GLN A 510 8.49 9.74 9.83
C GLN A 510 8.79 10.22 8.39
N ARG A 511 9.52 11.32 8.23
CA ARG A 511 9.81 11.90 6.91
C ARG A 511 10.80 11.07 6.10
N SER A 512 11.74 10.40 6.74
CA SER A 512 12.62 9.44 6.07
C SER A 512 11.82 8.31 5.45
N ARG A 513 10.87 7.73 6.22
CA ARG A 513 9.97 6.67 5.72
C ARG A 513 9.15 7.16 4.54
N TRP A 514 8.53 8.35 4.67
CA TRP A 514 7.72 8.92 3.60
C TRP A 514 8.54 9.16 2.33
N ALA A 515 9.68 9.84 2.43
CA ALA A 515 10.54 10.11 1.28
C ALA A 515 11.02 8.81 0.60
N GLN A 516 11.36 7.77 1.38
CA GLN A 516 11.79 6.49 0.83
C GLN A 516 10.64 5.75 0.12
N GLY A 517 9.45 5.70 0.72
CA GLY A 517 8.29 5.10 0.07
C GLY A 517 7.86 5.83 -1.20
N TRP A 518 7.89 7.16 -1.16
CA TRP A 518 7.66 8.03 -2.31
C TRP A 518 8.63 7.76 -3.45
N LEU A 519 9.93 7.58 -3.16
CA LEU A 519 10.92 7.14 -4.15
C LEU A 519 10.58 5.75 -4.72
N GLN A 520 10.23 4.78 -3.88
CA GLN A 520 9.85 3.43 -4.33
C GLN A 520 8.66 3.47 -5.30
N VAL A 521 7.63 4.27 -4.99
CA VAL A 521 6.49 4.51 -5.89
C VAL A 521 6.96 5.17 -7.17
N SER A 522 7.81 6.18 -7.10
CA SER A 522 8.28 6.92 -8.27
C SER A 522 9.02 6.03 -9.27
N LEU A 523 9.95 5.21 -8.77
CA LEU A 523 10.67 4.23 -9.57
C LEU A 523 9.74 3.20 -10.24
N LYS A 524 8.69 2.78 -9.53
CA LYS A 524 7.73 1.79 -10.04
C LYS A 524 6.74 2.38 -11.04
N TYR A 525 6.21 3.58 -10.79
CA TYR A 525 5.01 4.08 -11.46
C TYR A 525 5.25 5.22 -12.43
N LEU A 526 6.34 6.00 -12.35
CA LEU A 526 6.55 7.16 -13.21
C LEU A 526 6.46 6.79 -14.69
N TRP A 527 7.36 5.93 -15.17
CA TRP A 527 7.38 5.54 -16.59
C TRP A 527 6.15 4.74 -17.02
N ARG A 528 5.58 3.94 -16.11
CA ARG A 528 4.34 3.18 -16.38
C ARG A 528 3.17 4.12 -16.61
N GLY A 529 3.03 5.16 -15.80
CA GLY A 529 1.99 6.16 -15.94
C GLY A 529 2.14 7.01 -17.21
N LEU A 530 3.38 7.41 -17.55
CA LEU A 530 3.62 8.21 -18.77
C LEU A 530 3.34 7.44 -20.06
N ARG A 531 3.67 6.15 -20.09
CA ARG A 531 3.42 5.27 -21.25
C ARG A 531 1.99 4.75 -21.30
N SER A 532 1.25 4.77 -20.19
CA SER A 532 -0.10 4.26 -20.14
C SER A 532 -1.08 5.17 -20.90
N PRO A 533 -2.00 4.60 -21.71
CA PRO A 533 -3.08 5.34 -22.35
C PRO A 533 -4.20 5.73 -21.38
N ALA A 534 -4.24 5.15 -20.17
CA ALA A 534 -5.27 5.42 -19.17
C ALA A 534 -5.20 6.86 -18.60
N PHE A 535 -4.02 7.50 -18.68
CA PHE A 535 -3.82 8.84 -18.18
C PHE A 535 -3.94 9.88 -19.29
N THR A 536 -4.70 10.94 -19.01
CA THR A 536 -4.75 12.12 -19.89
C THR A 536 -3.39 12.85 -19.90
N PRO A 537 -3.07 13.67 -20.92
CA PRO A 537 -1.85 14.48 -20.95
C PRO A 537 -1.68 15.34 -19.69
N ARG A 538 -2.79 15.87 -19.16
CA ARG A 538 -2.82 16.69 -17.95
C ARG A 538 -2.48 15.89 -16.68
N GLN A 539 -2.98 14.66 -16.58
CA GLN A 539 -2.59 13.74 -15.50
C GLN A 539 -1.13 13.31 -15.63
N LYS A 540 -0.64 13.04 -16.85
CA LYS A 540 0.77 12.71 -17.10
C LYS A 540 1.72 13.84 -16.67
N ALA A 541 1.36 15.09 -16.93
CA ALA A 541 2.10 16.24 -16.40
C ALA A 541 2.14 16.25 -14.87
N GLY A 542 1.02 15.94 -14.21
CA GLY A 542 0.97 15.78 -12.77
C GLY A 542 1.82 14.62 -12.24
N LEU A 543 1.89 13.50 -12.96
CA LEU A 543 2.78 12.38 -12.62
C LEU A 543 4.25 12.75 -12.78
N LEU A 544 4.61 13.49 -13.84
CA LEU A 544 5.97 14.03 -14.01
C LEU A 544 6.36 14.92 -12.83
N VAL A 545 5.46 15.79 -12.37
CA VAL A 545 5.74 16.68 -11.24
C VAL A 545 5.80 15.89 -9.93
N LEU A 546 4.79 15.07 -9.65
CA LEU A 546 4.64 14.38 -8.38
C LEU A 546 5.68 13.27 -8.18
N LEU A 547 5.95 12.46 -9.20
CA LEU A 547 6.84 11.30 -9.12
C LEU A 547 8.23 11.54 -9.76
N GLY A 548 8.36 12.51 -10.66
CA GLY A 548 9.64 12.85 -11.30
C GLY A 548 10.33 14.04 -10.65
N TRP A 549 9.74 15.23 -10.81
CA TRP A 549 10.30 16.50 -10.37
C TRP A 549 10.61 16.51 -8.86
N ARG A 550 9.73 15.91 -8.04
CA ARG A 550 9.98 15.75 -6.60
C ARG A 550 11.30 15.04 -6.28
N GLU A 551 11.67 14.02 -7.05
CA GLU A 551 12.90 13.26 -6.81
C GLU A 551 14.16 13.98 -7.32
N ILE A 552 14.00 14.80 -8.36
CA ILE A 552 15.10 15.58 -8.97
C ILE A 552 15.43 16.82 -8.12
N GLN A 553 14.42 17.52 -7.61
CA GLN A 553 14.56 18.83 -6.97
C GLN A 553 15.53 18.87 -5.77
N PRO A 554 15.58 17.87 -4.86
CA PRO A 554 16.56 17.85 -3.75
C PRO A 554 18.02 17.76 -4.22
N TRP A 555 18.27 17.13 -5.37
CA TRP A 555 19.61 17.02 -5.96
C TRP A 555 19.96 18.25 -6.78
N LEU A 556 19.00 18.79 -7.53
CA LEU A 556 19.16 20.03 -8.27
C LEU A 556 19.53 21.20 -7.35
N THR A 557 18.84 21.34 -6.22
CA THR A 557 19.15 22.40 -5.24
C THR A 557 20.53 22.22 -4.59
N LEU A 558 21.04 20.99 -4.51
CA LEU A 558 22.41 20.73 -4.05
C LEU A 558 23.47 21.17 -5.08
N GLN A 559 23.13 21.18 -6.38
CA GLN A 559 24.03 21.63 -7.45
C GLN A 559 24.33 23.14 -7.42
N ILE A 560 23.59 23.93 -6.62
CA ILE A 560 23.93 25.34 -6.39
C ILE A 560 25.38 25.47 -5.88
N LEU A 561 25.81 24.61 -4.96
CA LEU A 561 27.16 24.68 -4.38
C LEU A 561 28.28 24.41 -5.40
N PRO A 562 28.33 23.28 -6.13
CA PRO A 562 29.40 23.02 -7.09
C PRO A 562 29.40 24.01 -8.25
N VAL A 563 28.23 24.52 -8.68
CA VAL A 563 28.14 25.57 -9.69
C VAL A 563 28.77 26.87 -9.20
N LEU A 564 28.46 27.31 -7.97
CA LEU A 564 29.06 28.52 -7.40
C LEU A 564 30.58 28.37 -7.19
N LEU A 565 31.03 27.20 -6.72
CA LEU A 565 32.46 26.89 -6.59
C LEU A 565 33.16 26.93 -7.95
N TYR A 566 32.55 26.34 -8.98
CA TYR A 566 33.07 26.37 -10.35
C TYR A 566 33.14 27.81 -10.89
N SER A 567 32.09 28.60 -10.71
CA SER A 567 32.07 30.01 -11.12
C SER A 567 33.16 30.83 -10.42
N ALA A 568 33.35 30.62 -9.12
CA ALA A 568 34.40 31.29 -8.35
C ALA A 568 35.81 30.87 -8.81
N TRP A 569 36.02 29.58 -9.05
CA TRP A 569 37.29 29.05 -9.56
C TRP A 569 37.59 29.62 -10.95
N ARG A 570 36.61 29.61 -11.86
CA ARG A 570 36.75 30.12 -13.23
C ARG A 570 37.05 31.63 -13.25
N ALA A 571 36.43 32.39 -12.35
CA ALA A 571 36.66 33.83 -12.22
C ALA A 571 38.01 34.18 -11.54
N GLY A 572 38.76 33.19 -11.05
CA GLY A 572 40.02 33.41 -10.33
C GLY A 572 39.83 33.89 -8.88
N GLY A 573 38.63 33.76 -8.31
CA GLY A 573 38.29 34.20 -6.96
C GLY A 573 36.85 34.68 -6.85
N VAL A 574 36.32 34.73 -5.62
CA VAL A 574 34.96 35.23 -5.35
C VAL A 574 34.83 36.74 -5.54
N ASP A 575 35.92 37.48 -5.43
CA ASP A 575 35.96 38.95 -5.59
C ASP A 575 35.82 39.38 -7.05
N HIS A 576 36.06 38.46 -7.98
CA HIS A 576 35.94 38.66 -9.43
C HIS A 576 34.60 38.16 -10.00
N LEU A 577 33.71 37.65 -9.15
CA LEU A 577 32.34 37.31 -9.57
C LEU A 577 31.56 38.60 -9.82
N ASP A 578 30.89 38.68 -10.96
CA ASP A 578 29.96 39.77 -11.24
C ASP A 578 28.69 39.59 -10.38
N TRP A 579 28.72 40.17 -9.19
CA TRP A 579 27.62 40.15 -8.22
C TRP A 579 26.41 40.99 -8.66
N ALA A 580 26.51 41.77 -9.75
CA ALA A 580 25.46 42.69 -10.16
C ALA A 580 24.32 42.01 -10.96
N VAL A 581 24.55 40.84 -11.56
CA VAL A 581 23.48 40.04 -12.20
C VAL A 581 23.60 38.52 -11.97
N PRO A 582 23.55 37.99 -10.74
CA PRO A 582 23.49 36.55 -10.55
C PRO A 582 22.02 36.16 -10.71
N VAL A 583 21.62 35.81 -11.94
CA VAL A 583 20.30 35.24 -12.22
C VAL A 583 19.97 34.09 -11.24
N CYS A 584 20.99 33.38 -10.74
CA CYS A 584 20.88 32.41 -9.66
C CYS A 584 20.44 33.00 -8.30
N LEU A 585 20.93 34.17 -7.89
CA LEU A 585 20.43 34.85 -6.69
C LEU A 585 18.97 35.27 -6.87
N LEU A 586 18.61 35.84 -8.03
CA LEU A 586 17.22 36.20 -8.32
C LEU A 586 16.30 34.97 -8.34
N ALA A 587 16.73 33.87 -8.97
CA ALA A 587 16.00 32.60 -8.98
C ALA A 587 15.88 31.98 -7.58
N THR A 588 16.93 32.10 -6.75
CA THR A 588 16.90 31.66 -5.35
C THR A 588 15.93 32.51 -4.55
N LEU A 589 15.99 33.84 -4.65
CA LEU A 589 15.05 34.76 -4.00
C LEU A 589 13.60 34.49 -4.43
N PHE A 590 13.36 34.23 -5.72
CA PHE A 590 12.06 33.84 -6.24
C PHE A 590 11.60 32.47 -5.69
N THR A 591 12.51 31.51 -5.53
CA THR A 591 12.20 30.22 -4.92
C THR A 591 11.85 30.37 -3.43
N LEU A 592 12.58 31.23 -2.70
CA LEU A 592 12.27 31.54 -1.31
C LEU A 592 10.93 32.27 -1.19
N SER A 593 10.60 33.17 -2.12
CA SER A 593 9.32 33.88 -2.13
C SER A 593 8.13 32.94 -2.39
N ALA A 594 8.30 31.88 -3.19
CA ALA A 594 7.27 30.85 -3.35
C ALA A 594 6.91 30.15 -2.02
N GLY A 595 7.91 29.92 -1.15
CA GLY A 595 7.67 29.44 0.21
C GLY A 595 6.85 30.42 1.06
N LEU A 596 7.09 31.73 0.89
CA LEU A 596 6.30 32.77 1.55
C LEU A 596 4.85 32.77 1.06
N VAL A 597 4.65 32.69 -0.26
CA VAL A 597 3.32 32.60 -0.88
C VAL A 597 2.57 31.38 -0.35
N GLN A 598 3.21 30.21 -0.32
CA GLN A 598 2.58 28.99 0.19
C GLN A 598 2.16 29.12 1.65
N ALA A 599 3.00 29.71 2.51
CA ALA A 599 2.66 29.94 3.92
C ALA A 599 1.48 30.91 4.10
N LEU A 600 1.39 31.95 3.26
CA LEU A 600 0.26 32.88 3.24
C LEU A 600 -1.04 32.20 2.80
N PHE A 601 -0.98 31.36 1.77
CA PHE A 601 -2.13 30.57 1.31
C PHE A 601 -2.55 29.55 2.37
N ALA A 602 -1.59 28.88 3.01
CA ALA A 602 -1.86 27.98 4.13
C ALA A 602 -2.58 28.72 5.25
N TRP A 603 -2.12 29.92 5.64
CA TRP A 603 -2.82 30.73 6.63
C TRP A 603 -4.23 31.14 6.20
N ARG A 604 -4.41 31.57 4.95
CA ARG A 604 -5.70 32.02 4.42
C ARG A 604 -6.74 30.91 4.36
N LEU A 605 -6.32 29.72 3.90
CA LEU A 605 -7.18 28.56 3.69
C LEU A 605 -7.26 27.63 4.90
N ALA A 606 -6.49 27.88 5.95
CA ALA A 606 -6.45 27.04 7.12
C ALA A 606 -7.80 26.96 7.84
N VAL A 607 -8.00 25.84 8.55
CA VAL A 607 -9.16 25.69 9.42
C VAL A 607 -9.26 26.84 10.44
N PRO A 608 -10.47 27.28 10.83
CA PRO A 608 -10.64 28.48 11.65
C PRO A 608 -9.84 28.47 12.96
N GLU A 609 -9.70 27.30 13.59
CA GLU A 609 -8.94 27.10 14.83
C GLU A 609 -7.44 27.35 14.66
N LEU A 610 -6.82 26.92 13.56
CA LEU A 610 -5.42 27.19 13.27
C LEU A 610 -5.22 28.61 12.75
N ARG A 611 -6.10 29.10 11.87
CA ARG A 611 -6.00 30.46 11.28
C ARG A 611 -5.92 31.59 12.31
N ARG A 612 -6.56 31.41 13.47
CA ARG A 612 -6.48 32.35 14.62
C ARG A 612 -5.07 32.43 15.21
N ARG A 613 -4.25 31.39 15.08
CA ARG A 613 -2.89 31.26 15.63
C ARG A 613 -1.85 31.88 14.69
N ARG A 614 -1.97 33.18 14.38
CA ARG A 614 -1.11 33.90 13.42
C ARG A 614 0.40 33.73 13.70
N ALA A 615 0.78 33.68 14.98
CA ALA A 615 2.18 33.47 15.39
C ALA A 615 2.77 32.13 14.88
N TRP A 616 1.95 31.09 14.71
CA TRP A 616 2.41 29.80 14.18
C TRP A 616 2.81 29.93 12.71
N PHE A 617 2.03 30.64 11.91
CA PHE A 617 2.32 30.86 10.49
C PHE A 617 3.53 31.75 10.28
N TRP A 618 3.69 32.81 11.08
CA TRP A 618 4.91 33.63 11.05
C TRP A 618 6.15 32.84 11.44
N ARG A 619 6.06 32.02 12.48
CA ARG A 619 7.17 31.15 12.88
C ARG A 619 7.47 30.10 11.82
N TYR A 620 6.44 29.49 11.24
CA TYR A 620 6.57 28.54 10.13
C TYR A 620 7.25 29.21 8.94
N LEU A 621 6.88 30.44 8.59
CA LEU A 621 7.50 31.22 7.52
C LEU A 621 9.01 31.32 7.71
N VAL A 622 9.46 31.81 8.88
CA VAL A 622 10.87 31.99 9.19
C VAL A 622 11.62 30.66 9.23
N VAL A 623 11.09 29.68 9.97
CA VAL A 623 11.72 28.37 10.13
C VAL A 623 11.74 27.60 8.81
N SER A 624 10.70 27.71 7.99
CA SER A 624 10.59 26.96 6.74
C SER A 624 11.54 27.46 5.68
N THR A 625 11.66 28.78 5.53
CA THR A 625 12.57 29.42 4.59
C THR A 625 14.03 29.14 4.91
N VAL A 626 14.42 29.16 6.19
CA VAL A 626 15.84 29.05 6.59
C VAL A 626 16.27 27.61 6.91
N PHE A 627 15.41 26.80 7.51
CA PHE A 627 15.81 25.50 8.07
C PHE A 627 15.01 24.32 7.53
N TYR A 628 13.68 24.40 7.55
CA TYR A 628 12.84 23.22 7.31
C TYR A 628 12.88 22.73 5.87
N SER A 629 13.00 23.64 4.90
CA SER A 629 13.13 23.26 3.48
C SER A 629 14.43 22.49 3.24
N HIS A 630 15.54 22.93 3.84
CA HIS A 630 16.81 22.21 3.79
C HIS A 630 16.72 20.87 4.53
N PHE A 631 16.07 20.82 5.68
CA PHE A 631 15.81 19.57 6.41
C PHE A 631 15.08 18.55 5.53
N LYS A 632 13.99 18.94 4.84
CA LYS A 632 13.27 18.07 3.92
C LYS A 632 14.15 17.59 2.75
N ASN A 633 14.95 18.48 2.17
CA ASN A 633 15.88 18.09 1.09
C ASN A 633 16.96 17.12 1.58
N ILE A 634 17.48 17.28 2.81
CA ILE A 634 18.42 16.33 3.41
C ILE A 634 17.76 14.96 3.58
N VAL A 635 16.54 14.94 4.14
CA VAL A 635 15.76 13.70 4.31
C VAL A 635 15.57 12.98 2.97
N ALA A 636 15.15 13.70 1.93
CA ALA A 636 14.93 13.11 0.60
C ALA A 636 16.21 12.49 0.01
N ARG A 637 17.34 13.20 0.06
CA ARG A 637 18.64 12.70 -0.42
C ARG A 637 19.11 11.46 0.35
N GLN A 638 18.94 11.47 1.67
CA GLN A 638 19.30 10.31 2.49
C GLN A 638 18.39 9.11 2.25
N SER A 639 17.10 9.32 2.00
CA SER A 639 16.17 8.25 1.65
C SER A 639 16.53 7.56 0.33
N LEU A 640 17.06 8.29 -0.65
CA LEU A 640 17.63 7.68 -1.87
C LEU A 640 18.80 6.74 -1.54
N LEU A 641 19.77 7.21 -0.73
CA LEU A 641 20.90 6.37 -0.32
C LEU A 641 20.44 5.14 0.47
N LYS A 642 19.50 5.29 1.40
CA LYS A 642 18.93 4.17 2.16
C LYS A 642 18.28 3.12 1.25
N GLU A 643 17.53 3.56 0.25
CA GLU A 643 16.90 2.65 -0.71
C GLU A 643 17.93 1.91 -1.56
N VAL A 644 18.97 2.61 -2.05
CA VAL A 644 20.10 2.01 -2.78
C VAL A 644 20.83 0.98 -1.91
N LEU A 645 21.02 1.28 -0.62
CA LEU A 645 21.65 0.37 0.36
C LEU A 645 20.71 -0.75 0.83
N ARG A 646 19.45 -0.77 0.37
CA ARG A 646 18.38 -1.69 0.76
C ARG A 646 18.09 -1.68 2.27
N ASP A 647 18.32 -0.56 2.95
CA ASP A 647 17.83 -0.34 4.32
C ASP A 647 16.35 0.07 4.27
N ARG A 648 15.49 -0.93 4.33
CA ARG A 648 14.02 -0.77 4.29
C ARG A 648 13.37 -0.97 5.67
N GLN A 649 14.16 -0.97 6.74
CA GLN A 649 13.61 -1.23 8.08
C GLN A 649 12.74 -0.07 8.56
N TRP A 650 11.50 -0.38 8.91
CA TRP A 650 10.62 0.59 9.53
C TRP A 650 11.09 0.90 10.95
N ARG A 651 11.44 2.17 11.20
CA ARG A 651 11.72 2.68 12.54
C ARG A 651 10.44 3.26 13.12
N VAL A 652 9.80 2.50 14.00
CA VAL A 652 8.56 2.90 14.70
C VAL A 652 8.78 4.22 15.43
N THR A 653 7.81 5.13 15.30
CA THR A 653 7.82 6.41 16.02
C THR A 653 6.97 6.25 17.28
N PRO A 654 7.56 6.20 18.49
CA PRO A 654 6.81 6.02 19.72
C PRO A 654 5.86 7.22 19.93
N ARG A 655 4.63 6.93 20.38
CA ARG A 655 3.62 7.96 20.67
C ARG A 655 3.95 8.67 21.99
N PRO A 656 3.58 9.96 22.14
CA PRO A 656 3.72 10.67 23.41
C PRO A 656 2.75 10.08 24.45
N GLY A 657 3.22 9.05 25.17
CA GLY A 657 2.48 8.28 26.18
C GLY A 657 3.26 7.05 26.65
N ASP A 658 4.14 6.51 25.79
CA ASP A 658 4.94 5.31 26.03
C ASP A 658 5.91 5.36 27.24
N LYS A 659 6.17 6.57 27.77
CA LYS A 659 7.03 6.71 28.95
C LYS A 659 6.29 6.45 30.27
N ALA A 660 4.96 6.51 30.28
CA ALA A 660 4.17 6.30 31.50
C ALA A 660 3.99 4.79 31.81
N VAL A 661 3.90 3.94 30.78
CA VAL A 661 3.60 2.51 30.94
C VAL A 661 4.83 1.68 31.35
N LYS A 662 6.06 2.20 31.18
CA LYS A 662 7.29 1.51 31.62
C LYS A 662 7.66 1.71 33.10
N ARG A 663 6.77 2.30 33.92
CA ARG A 663 7.03 2.61 35.33
C ARG A 663 6.00 2.08 36.32
N THR A 664 5.19 1.10 35.93
CA THR A 664 4.30 0.36 36.85
C THR A 664 4.59 -1.12 36.78
#